data_AF-A0A1J9QRR0-F1
#
_entry.id   AF-A0A1J9QRR0-F1
#
_cell.length_a   1.000
_cell.length_b   1.000
_cell.length_c   1.000
_cell.angle_alpha   90.00
_cell.angle_beta   90.00
_cell.angle_gamma   90.00
#
_symmetry.space_group_name_H-M   'P 1'
#
loop_
_entity.id
_entity.type
_entity.pdbx_description
1 polymer ?
#
loop_
_entity_poly.entity_id
_entity_poly.type
_entity_poly.pdbx_seq_one_letter_code
_entity_poly.pdbx_strand_id
1 'polypeptide(L)'
;MSVHRRPLYFNAGARSCATKSFGSAKSVSLFHKQLKDYRPSPLVPLHNVAEDVGVKAVYAKDETNRLGLPAVNILGLSWAIFQALANRLGLPGDVDIEAMRARLSETPVPLFTASGGNHALAVARMGMFLESPVHIHVPAHISTETISLLRMENAVVVQSSGAIDDARLEAQIASQEKSGILIQEDSINGCCDSPQLIAEGYSTIMHEIDLQLAGEQPSMVICPIGSGSLAQAVVTHYKAQERGSTAFMAVEPDASGVLWKSLTHGTLAVEINSTTTRPELNYGVLSETAWPLLKSGTDASITVSDYEEHRASLELQSLGIAAGPSGAASLAALRALNASDKVRLGLNRDSIIILMCTEGGPTKNDIPKDVASDDVIELTQTLVQIDSSNPDFGSIPGPGEISIAQYITAWLQHRDIECHWIEPTPGRPSIVGVARGSGGGKSLMFNGHMDTVTLIGYNGDPLNAIISDGNLYGRGTADMKSGLAAGMVAIANAKGMSLRGDVILAAVADEESESLGTEQLLQAGWLADAAIIAEPTEMALINKHKGFALFQVDIHGLAAHGSRADLGVDAICKAGYFLVELDRHAEELRNRFDGGEPESAAPNIHAGVIRGGEEIASYPACCTISIERRTVAGETAESVRLELLSILDKLAATVPGFKFDLRLTFSRAPYFIPREDEFVQLVAKHAALATKENPRIKGETYWTDMALLGEAGIPGLIWGPKGHGLHAKTEWVEIESVRQLAAAFVAVVAAFCK
;
A
#
# COMPACT_ATOMS: atom_id res chain seq x y z
N MET A 1 17.43 6.95 -11.49
CA MET A 1 16.01 6.62 -11.73
C MET A 1 15.92 5.15 -12.03
N SER A 2 14.99 4.44 -11.38
CA SER A 2 14.63 3.06 -11.71
C SER A 2 14.41 2.91 -13.22
N VAL A 3 14.92 1.83 -13.80
CA VAL A 3 14.60 1.46 -15.19
C VAL A 3 13.19 0.88 -15.32
N HIS A 4 12.59 0.50 -14.20
CA HIS A 4 11.25 -0.06 -14.07
C HIS A 4 10.19 0.98 -13.69
N ARG A 5 10.56 2.26 -13.50
CA ARG A 5 9.60 3.35 -13.25
C ARG A 5 8.49 3.32 -14.30
N ARG A 6 7.25 3.60 -13.87
CA ARG A 6 6.12 3.86 -14.78
C ARG A 6 6.55 4.82 -15.89
N PRO A 7 6.42 4.44 -17.16
CA PRO A 7 6.98 5.24 -18.25
C PRO A 7 6.17 6.52 -18.47
N LEU A 8 6.86 7.60 -18.84
CA LEU A 8 6.22 8.84 -19.26
C LEU A 8 5.35 8.60 -20.50
N TYR A 9 4.07 8.94 -20.43
CA TYR A 9 3.18 8.92 -21.58
C TYR A 9 3.44 10.14 -22.47
N PHE A 10 3.37 9.94 -23.79
CA PHE A 10 3.52 11.01 -24.79
C PHE A 10 2.45 10.91 -25.87
N ASN A 11 1.87 12.06 -26.23
CA ASN A 11 0.92 12.18 -27.34
C ASN A 11 1.41 13.22 -28.35
N ALA A 12 1.97 12.74 -29.46
CA ALA A 12 2.42 13.63 -30.54
C ALA A 12 1.28 14.42 -31.21
N GLY A 13 0.05 13.91 -31.16
CA GLY A 13 -1.13 14.56 -31.73
C GLY A 13 -1.63 15.78 -30.92
N ALA A 14 -1.27 15.87 -29.64
CA ALA A 14 -1.76 16.92 -28.74
C ALA A 14 -1.30 18.33 -29.12
N ARG A 15 -0.18 18.45 -29.84
CA ARG A 15 0.29 19.74 -30.39
C ARG A 15 -0.63 20.32 -31.45
N SER A 16 -1.35 19.46 -32.18
CA SER A 16 -2.31 19.85 -33.20
C SER A 16 -3.75 19.98 -32.66
N CYS A 17 -3.95 19.73 -31.37
CA CYS A 17 -5.25 19.89 -30.74
C CYS A 17 -5.66 21.36 -30.74
N ALA A 18 -6.89 21.62 -31.16
CA ALA A 18 -7.46 22.94 -31.29
C ALA A 18 -8.79 22.99 -30.52
N THR A 19 -8.80 23.66 -29.38
CA THR A 19 -9.99 23.85 -28.55
C THR A 19 -10.69 25.17 -28.88
N LYS A 20 -11.95 25.28 -28.46
CA LYS A 20 -12.66 26.56 -28.41
C LYS A 20 -12.51 27.13 -27.01
N SER A 21 -12.15 28.41 -26.90
CA SER A 21 -12.11 29.12 -25.62
C SER A 21 -13.48 29.13 -24.94
N PHE A 22 -13.49 29.16 -23.60
CA PHE A 22 -14.73 29.34 -22.86
C PHE A 22 -15.36 30.71 -23.19
N GLY A 23 -16.60 30.71 -23.68
CA GLY A 23 -17.34 31.95 -23.96
C GLY A 23 -17.60 32.79 -22.71
N SER A 24 -17.62 32.16 -21.54
CA SER A 24 -17.86 32.76 -20.23
C SER A 24 -16.62 33.40 -19.59
N ALA A 25 -15.42 33.28 -20.17
CA ALA A 25 -14.15 33.70 -19.56
C ALA A 25 -14.16 35.13 -19.01
N LYS A 26 -14.77 36.08 -19.74
CA LYS A 26 -14.91 37.48 -19.28
C LYS A 26 -15.83 37.60 -18.06
N SER A 27 -16.97 36.90 -18.08
CA SER A 27 -17.95 36.89 -16.98
C SER A 27 -17.34 36.27 -15.73
N VAL A 28 -16.61 35.16 -15.86
CA VAL A 28 -15.90 34.51 -14.76
C VAL A 28 -14.90 35.47 -14.09
N SER A 29 -14.07 36.17 -14.89
CA SER A 29 -13.11 37.14 -14.34
C SER A 29 -13.79 38.31 -13.62
N LEU A 30 -14.91 38.81 -14.17
CA LEU A 30 -15.70 39.86 -13.53
C LEU A 30 -16.34 39.39 -12.23
N PHE A 31 -16.84 38.14 -12.20
CA PHE A 31 -17.39 37.53 -11.00
C PHE A 31 -16.35 37.40 -9.89
N HIS A 32 -15.18 36.81 -10.16
CA HIS A 32 -14.16 36.66 -9.10
C HIS A 32 -13.67 37.98 -8.53
N LYS A 33 -13.63 39.05 -9.34
CA LYS A 33 -13.30 40.40 -8.87
C LYS A 33 -14.31 41.00 -7.89
N GLN A 34 -15.54 40.49 -7.85
CA GLN A 34 -16.56 40.88 -6.88
C GLN A 34 -16.40 40.15 -5.54
N LEU A 35 -15.67 39.02 -5.49
CA LEU A 35 -15.45 38.29 -4.25
C LEU A 35 -14.56 39.10 -3.30
N LYS A 36 -14.95 39.09 -2.03
CA LYS A 36 -14.21 39.78 -0.97
C LYS A 36 -12.77 39.26 -0.93
N ASP A 37 -11.82 40.18 -0.81
CA ASP A 37 -10.38 39.91 -0.73
C ASP A 37 -9.77 39.26 -1.99
N TYR A 38 -10.46 39.30 -3.14
CA TYR A 38 -9.89 38.84 -4.41
C TYR A 38 -8.66 39.65 -4.82
N ARG A 39 -7.59 38.92 -5.09
CA ARG A 39 -6.35 39.38 -5.71
C ARG A 39 -5.83 38.28 -6.64
N PRO A 40 -5.21 38.61 -7.78
CA PRO A 40 -4.44 37.65 -8.55
C PRO A 40 -3.36 37.01 -7.68
N SER A 41 -3.25 35.68 -7.71
CA SER A 41 -2.20 34.99 -6.95
C SER A 41 -0.82 35.26 -7.57
N PRO A 42 0.26 35.19 -6.79
CA PRO A 42 1.60 35.40 -7.32
C PRO A 42 1.99 34.42 -8.43
N LEU A 43 2.73 34.91 -9.42
CA LEU A 43 3.48 34.10 -10.36
C LEU A 43 4.96 34.22 -9.98
N VAL A 44 5.47 33.25 -9.22
CA VAL A 44 6.77 33.32 -8.56
C VAL A 44 7.87 32.76 -9.48
N PRO A 45 8.91 33.54 -9.83
CA PRO A 45 10.01 33.03 -10.64
C PRO A 45 10.91 32.08 -9.83
N LEU A 46 11.23 30.93 -10.42
CA LEU A 46 12.12 29.91 -9.85
C LEU A 46 13.45 29.88 -10.62
N HIS A 47 14.30 30.89 -10.40
CA HIS A 47 15.53 31.09 -11.16
C HIS A 47 16.46 29.87 -11.17
N ASN A 48 16.72 29.29 -9.99
CA ASN A 48 17.60 28.11 -9.87
C ASN A 48 17.05 26.90 -10.63
N VAL A 49 15.74 26.69 -10.60
CA VAL A 49 15.08 25.60 -11.35
C VAL A 49 15.21 25.82 -12.85
N ALA A 50 15.07 27.07 -13.32
CA ALA A 50 15.22 27.41 -14.74
C ALA A 50 16.66 27.15 -15.24
N GLU A 51 17.66 27.53 -14.45
CA GLU A 51 19.08 27.28 -14.74
C GLU A 51 19.38 25.78 -14.81
N ASP A 52 18.93 25.01 -13.82
CA ASP A 52 19.12 23.55 -13.76
C ASP A 52 18.48 22.83 -14.96
N VAL A 53 17.29 23.28 -15.36
CA VAL A 53 16.56 22.68 -16.49
C VAL A 53 17.12 23.14 -17.84
N GLY A 54 17.75 24.32 -17.88
CA GLY A 54 18.36 24.92 -19.07
C GLY A 54 17.35 25.66 -19.97
N VAL A 55 16.36 26.32 -19.35
CA VAL A 55 15.26 27.03 -20.03
C VAL A 55 15.25 28.53 -19.69
N LYS A 56 14.46 29.33 -20.41
CA LYS A 56 14.41 30.79 -20.22
C LYS A 56 13.90 31.15 -18.83
N ALA A 57 12.79 30.53 -18.43
CA ALA A 57 12.16 30.80 -17.14
C ALA A 57 11.30 29.61 -16.69
N VAL A 58 11.24 29.43 -15.38
CA VAL A 58 10.29 28.55 -14.69
C VAL A 58 9.55 29.42 -13.69
N TYR A 59 8.22 29.37 -13.71
CA TYR A 59 7.39 30.07 -12.75
C TYR A 59 6.49 29.08 -12.00
N ALA A 60 6.30 29.30 -10.70
CA ALA A 60 5.24 28.67 -9.95
C ALA A 60 4.04 29.62 -9.84
N LYS A 61 2.87 29.17 -10.29
CA LYS A 61 1.61 29.87 -10.01
C LYS A 61 1.14 29.46 -8.62
N ASP A 62 1.33 30.36 -7.65
CA ASP A 62 1.22 30.07 -6.22
C ASP A 62 -0.23 30.19 -5.73
N GLU A 63 -0.98 29.09 -5.76
CA GLU A 63 -2.36 29.01 -5.22
C GLU A 63 -2.41 28.57 -3.76
N THR A 64 -1.27 28.61 -3.03
CA THR A 64 -1.22 28.24 -1.60
C THR A 64 -2.01 29.20 -0.70
N ASN A 65 -2.42 30.35 -1.24
CA ASN A 65 -3.37 31.25 -0.62
C ASN A 65 -4.24 31.90 -1.69
N ARG A 66 -5.39 31.28 -1.96
CA ARG A 66 -6.41 31.83 -2.86
C ARG A 66 -7.64 32.23 -2.08
N LEU A 67 -7.97 33.54 -2.08
CA LEU A 67 -9.10 34.11 -1.35
C LEU A 67 -9.07 33.76 0.16
N GLY A 68 -7.88 33.61 0.76
CA GLY A 68 -7.74 33.22 2.16
C GLY A 68 -8.01 31.74 2.44
N LEU A 69 -7.91 30.89 1.42
CA LEU A 69 -7.96 29.42 1.52
C LEU A 69 -6.65 28.83 1.00
N PRO A 70 -6.21 27.67 1.53
CA PRO A 70 -4.91 27.08 1.21
C PRO A 70 -4.87 26.37 -0.15
N ALA A 71 -5.82 26.64 -1.06
CA ALA A 71 -5.91 25.92 -2.32
C ALA A 71 -6.72 26.66 -3.40
N VAL A 72 -6.52 26.23 -4.63
CA VAL A 72 -7.14 26.77 -5.85
C VAL A 72 -8.65 26.53 -5.96
N ASN A 73 -9.19 25.51 -5.28
CA ASN A 73 -10.54 24.96 -5.52
C ASN A 73 -11.67 26.01 -5.48
N ILE A 74 -11.50 27.06 -4.68
CA ILE A 74 -12.46 28.15 -4.56
C ILE A 74 -12.80 28.84 -5.88
N LEU A 75 -11.87 28.94 -6.84
CA LEU A 75 -12.15 29.59 -8.12
C LEU A 75 -13.14 28.78 -8.97
N GLY A 76 -12.94 27.48 -9.10
CA GLY A 76 -13.85 26.63 -9.84
C GLY A 76 -15.22 26.52 -9.14
N LEU A 77 -15.19 26.23 -7.84
CA LEU A 77 -16.40 25.96 -7.07
C LEU A 77 -17.27 27.19 -6.86
N SER A 78 -16.68 28.37 -6.61
CA SER A 78 -17.48 29.60 -6.44
C SER A 78 -18.27 29.96 -7.69
N TRP A 79 -17.67 29.84 -8.88
CA TRP A 79 -18.37 30.07 -10.15
C TRP A 79 -19.49 29.04 -10.38
N ALA A 80 -19.23 27.76 -10.15
CA ALA A 80 -20.24 26.71 -10.32
C ALA A 80 -21.42 26.90 -9.36
N ILE A 81 -21.16 27.22 -8.09
CA ILE A 81 -22.19 27.54 -7.09
C ILE A 81 -23.00 28.76 -7.53
N PHE A 82 -22.31 29.83 -7.95
CA PHE A 82 -22.96 31.07 -8.37
C PHE A 82 -23.90 30.84 -9.56
N GLN A 83 -23.46 30.12 -10.59
CA GLN A 83 -24.27 29.81 -11.76
C GLN A 83 -25.44 28.87 -11.42
N ALA A 84 -25.22 27.87 -10.55
CA ALA A 84 -26.29 26.97 -10.11
C ALA A 84 -27.39 27.74 -9.34
N LEU A 85 -27.00 28.67 -8.47
CA LEU A 85 -27.93 29.53 -7.73
C LEU A 85 -28.65 30.52 -8.63
N ALA A 86 -27.94 31.15 -9.58
CA ALA A 86 -28.56 32.04 -10.57
C ALA A 86 -29.66 31.32 -11.35
N ASN A 87 -29.36 30.11 -11.85
CA ASN A 87 -30.34 29.27 -12.54
C ASN A 87 -31.52 28.88 -11.64
N ARG A 88 -31.25 28.47 -10.38
CA ARG A 88 -32.29 28.08 -9.41
C ARG A 88 -33.23 29.23 -9.05
N LEU A 89 -32.73 30.46 -9.01
CA LEU A 89 -33.46 31.67 -8.64
C LEU A 89 -34.03 32.44 -9.83
N GLY A 90 -33.77 31.98 -11.07
CA GLY A 90 -34.18 32.63 -12.31
C GLY A 90 -33.49 33.97 -12.55
N LEU A 91 -32.25 34.13 -12.08
CA LEU A 91 -31.43 35.32 -12.26
C LEU A 91 -30.50 35.18 -13.49
N PRO A 92 -30.06 36.30 -14.10
CA PRO A 92 -29.00 36.28 -15.11
C PRO A 92 -27.69 35.69 -14.57
N GLY A 93 -26.94 34.96 -15.39
CA GLY A 93 -25.64 34.37 -15.03
C GLY A 93 -24.49 35.38 -14.87
N ASP A 94 -24.77 36.67 -15.00
CA ASP A 94 -23.85 37.78 -14.76
C ASP A 94 -24.41 38.76 -13.72
N VAL A 95 -25.38 38.32 -12.91
CA VAL A 95 -25.96 39.11 -11.82
C VAL A 95 -24.87 39.57 -10.83
N ASP A 96 -25.07 40.74 -10.22
CA ASP A 96 -24.16 41.23 -9.19
C ASP A 96 -24.26 40.36 -7.91
N ILE A 97 -23.13 40.11 -7.24
CA ILE A 97 -23.10 39.26 -6.05
C ILE A 97 -23.99 39.78 -4.91
N GLU A 98 -24.14 41.09 -4.80
CA GLU A 98 -25.03 41.71 -3.81
C GLU A 98 -26.49 41.47 -4.12
N ALA A 99 -26.86 41.49 -5.41
CA ALA A 99 -28.21 41.17 -5.85
C ALA A 99 -28.52 39.67 -5.65
N MET A 100 -27.53 38.78 -5.87
CA MET A 100 -27.65 37.36 -5.55
C MET A 100 -27.91 37.15 -4.06
N ARG A 101 -27.12 37.82 -3.20
CA ARG A 101 -27.26 37.76 -1.74
C ARG A 101 -28.62 38.27 -1.26
N ALA A 102 -29.08 39.40 -1.79
CA ALA A 102 -30.41 39.93 -1.50
C ALA A 102 -31.51 38.92 -1.85
N ARG A 103 -31.40 38.26 -3.01
CA ARG A 103 -32.35 37.22 -3.43
C ARG A 103 -32.33 35.99 -2.53
N LEU A 104 -31.15 35.54 -2.10
CA LEU A 104 -31.00 34.42 -1.17
C LEU A 104 -31.54 34.73 0.22
N SER A 105 -31.51 35.99 0.65
CA SER A 105 -32.14 36.40 1.92
C SER A 105 -33.67 36.24 1.89
N GLU A 106 -34.30 36.42 0.72
CA GLU A 106 -35.74 36.20 0.52
C GLU A 106 -36.07 34.71 0.31
N THR A 107 -35.23 33.98 -0.41
CA THR A 107 -35.42 32.57 -0.75
C THR A 107 -34.11 31.80 -0.52
N PRO A 108 -33.84 31.37 0.73
CA PRO A 108 -32.63 30.64 1.05
C PRO A 108 -32.56 29.31 0.31
N VAL A 109 -31.45 29.07 -0.38
CA VAL A 109 -31.16 27.79 -1.03
C VAL A 109 -29.96 27.16 -0.35
N PRO A 110 -30.12 26.03 0.37
CA PRO A 110 -29.01 25.38 1.05
C PRO A 110 -28.08 24.65 0.07
N LEU A 111 -26.77 24.69 0.35
CA LEU A 111 -25.72 24.00 -0.40
C LEU A 111 -25.30 22.73 0.33
N PHE A 112 -25.04 21.66 -0.43
CA PHE A 112 -24.60 20.37 0.09
C PHE A 112 -23.33 19.92 -0.64
N THR A 113 -22.40 19.34 0.08
CA THR A 113 -21.26 18.63 -0.49
C THR A 113 -20.82 17.51 0.45
N ALA A 114 -20.11 16.53 -0.07
CA ALA A 114 -19.40 15.52 0.71
C ALA A 114 -17.92 15.58 0.39
N SER A 115 -17.12 16.07 1.33
CA SER A 115 -15.67 16.17 1.23
C SER A 115 -15.06 16.51 2.59
N GLY A 116 -13.85 16.03 2.84
CA GLY A 116 -13.05 16.37 4.02
C GLY A 116 -11.86 17.28 3.74
N GLY A 117 -11.80 17.95 2.58
CA GLY A 117 -10.61 18.68 2.14
C GLY A 117 -10.89 20.07 1.57
N ASN A 118 -10.03 20.49 0.65
CA ASN A 118 -10.07 21.83 0.03
C ASN A 118 -11.39 22.14 -0.70
N HIS A 119 -12.05 21.12 -1.25
CA HIS A 119 -13.38 21.25 -1.85
C HIS A 119 -14.43 21.71 -0.81
N ALA A 120 -14.49 21.05 0.35
CA ALA A 120 -15.41 21.40 1.43
C ALA A 120 -15.19 22.82 1.95
N LEU A 121 -13.92 23.21 2.14
CA LEU A 121 -13.56 24.57 2.57
C LEU A 121 -14.00 25.63 1.55
N ALA A 122 -13.84 25.36 0.25
CA ALA A 122 -14.26 26.25 -0.81
C ALA A 122 -15.79 26.42 -0.86
N VAL A 123 -16.56 25.33 -0.73
CA VAL A 123 -18.03 25.38 -0.66
C VAL A 123 -18.48 26.15 0.58
N ALA A 124 -17.86 25.91 1.74
CA ALA A 124 -18.15 26.63 2.98
C ALA A 124 -17.91 28.14 2.85
N ARG A 125 -16.74 28.52 2.32
CA ARG A 125 -16.37 29.93 2.11
C ARG A 125 -17.32 30.63 1.15
N MET A 126 -17.75 29.96 0.09
CA MET A 126 -18.72 30.54 -0.84
C MET A 126 -20.10 30.71 -0.20
N GLY A 127 -20.53 29.75 0.62
CA GLY A 127 -21.74 29.88 1.43
C GLY A 127 -21.69 31.10 2.34
N MET A 128 -20.55 31.36 2.98
CA MET A 128 -20.35 32.58 3.77
C MET A 128 -20.46 33.86 2.94
N PHE A 129 -19.86 33.92 1.74
CA PHE A 129 -19.96 35.10 0.87
C PHE A 129 -21.39 35.39 0.41
N LEU A 130 -22.19 34.36 0.19
CA LEU A 130 -23.58 34.48 -0.27
C LEU A 130 -24.63 34.48 0.85
N GLU A 131 -24.21 34.31 2.10
CA GLU A 131 -25.09 34.11 3.27
C GLU A 131 -26.07 32.94 3.07
N SER A 132 -25.61 31.88 2.39
CA SER A 132 -26.37 30.66 2.12
C SER A 132 -26.01 29.56 3.15
N PRO A 133 -26.99 28.77 3.64
CA PRO A 133 -26.71 27.63 4.52
C PRO A 133 -25.88 26.55 3.81
N VAL A 134 -24.82 26.05 4.45
CA VAL A 134 -23.98 24.98 3.90
C VAL A 134 -24.01 23.75 4.80
N HIS A 135 -24.22 22.58 4.19
CA HIS A 135 -24.13 21.28 4.82
C HIS A 135 -22.99 20.47 4.20
N ILE A 136 -22.04 20.04 5.03
CA ILE A 136 -20.85 19.29 4.58
C ILE A 136 -20.88 17.92 5.23
N HIS A 137 -21.00 16.89 4.40
CA HIS A 137 -20.92 15.51 4.83
C HIS A 137 -19.46 15.04 4.80
N VAL A 138 -18.98 14.47 5.90
CA VAL A 138 -17.60 14.01 6.07
C VAL A 138 -17.59 12.53 6.45
N PRO A 139 -16.55 11.75 6.08
CA PRO A 139 -16.46 10.34 6.46
C PRO A 139 -16.26 10.17 7.97
N ALA A 140 -16.41 8.94 8.46
CA ALA A 140 -16.28 8.60 9.88
C ALA A 140 -14.92 9.00 10.47
N HIS A 141 -13.83 8.85 9.71
CA HIS A 141 -12.46 9.04 10.20
C HIS A 141 -11.82 10.33 9.66
N ILE A 142 -12.40 11.48 10.01
CA ILE A 142 -11.85 12.80 9.66
C ILE A 142 -11.22 13.50 10.88
N SER A 143 -10.18 14.30 10.63
CA SER A 143 -9.47 14.99 11.71
C SER A 143 -10.36 16.05 12.39
N THR A 144 -10.22 16.18 13.71
CA THR A 144 -10.90 17.22 14.50
C THR A 144 -10.52 18.63 14.08
N GLU A 145 -9.30 18.82 13.57
CA GLU A 145 -8.84 20.10 13.02
C GLU A 145 -9.63 20.49 11.78
N THR A 146 -9.81 19.56 10.83
CA THR A 146 -10.62 19.78 9.63
C THR A 146 -12.06 20.14 9.98
N ILE A 147 -12.69 19.40 10.91
CA ILE A 147 -14.06 19.71 11.37
C ILE A 147 -14.13 21.12 11.96
N SER A 148 -13.13 21.51 12.75
CA SER A 148 -13.05 22.85 13.33
C SER A 148 -12.96 23.94 12.26
N LEU A 149 -12.11 23.75 11.23
CA LEU A 149 -11.97 24.69 10.12
C LEU A 149 -13.29 24.87 9.35
N LEU A 150 -13.98 23.77 9.03
CA LEU A 150 -15.27 23.83 8.34
C LEU A 150 -16.34 24.55 9.17
N ARG A 151 -16.37 24.33 10.49
CA ARG A 151 -17.31 25.03 11.40
C ARG A 151 -16.99 26.52 11.54
N MET A 152 -15.72 26.93 11.47
CA MET A 152 -15.33 28.33 11.46
C MET A 152 -15.85 29.09 10.23
N GLU A 153 -16.07 28.38 9.12
CA GLU A 153 -16.73 28.89 7.92
C GLU A 153 -18.27 28.82 8.00
N ASN A 154 -18.85 28.67 9.20
CA ASN A 154 -20.29 28.54 9.47
C ASN A 154 -20.98 27.36 8.77
N ALA A 155 -20.24 26.33 8.34
CA ALA A 155 -20.83 25.14 7.76
C ALA A 155 -21.37 24.17 8.83
N VAL A 156 -22.52 23.55 8.53
CA VAL A 156 -23.06 22.43 9.30
C VAL A 156 -22.35 21.15 8.86
N VAL A 157 -21.47 20.63 9.71
CA VAL A 157 -20.74 19.38 9.45
C VAL A 157 -21.55 18.18 9.91
N VAL A 158 -21.83 17.25 9.00
CA VAL A 158 -22.52 15.97 9.23
C VAL A 158 -21.50 14.84 9.06
N GLN A 159 -21.22 14.10 10.12
CA GLN A 159 -20.26 12.99 10.08
C GLN A 159 -21.00 11.69 9.77
N SER A 160 -20.66 11.07 8.65
CA SER A 160 -21.18 9.75 8.25
C SER A 160 -20.64 8.65 9.16
N SER A 161 -21.37 7.54 9.27
CA SER A 161 -20.88 6.33 9.93
C SER A 161 -19.89 5.53 9.08
N GLY A 162 -19.74 5.87 7.79
CA GLY A 162 -18.97 5.10 6.83
C GLY A 162 -17.86 5.89 6.12
N ALA A 163 -17.47 5.39 4.95
CA ALA A 163 -16.44 5.97 4.11
C ALA A 163 -16.93 7.20 3.34
N ILE A 164 -16.08 7.78 2.49
CA ILE A 164 -16.44 8.98 1.72
C ILE A 164 -17.63 8.74 0.78
N ASP A 165 -17.80 7.52 0.27
CA ASP A 165 -18.92 7.19 -0.62
C ASP A 165 -20.27 7.14 0.13
N ASP A 166 -20.26 6.70 1.39
CA ASP A 166 -21.44 6.79 2.26
C ASP A 166 -21.80 8.25 2.52
N ALA A 167 -20.80 9.09 2.85
CA ALA A 167 -20.99 10.52 3.03
C ALA A 167 -21.53 11.21 1.76
N ARG A 168 -21.10 10.78 0.56
CA ARG A 168 -21.61 11.28 -0.73
C ARG A 168 -23.08 10.94 -0.93
N LEU A 169 -23.48 9.69 -0.67
CA LEU A 169 -24.86 9.25 -0.78
C LEU A 169 -25.75 10.01 0.21
N GLU A 170 -25.30 10.17 1.45
CA GLU A 170 -26.01 10.95 2.47
C GLU A 170 -26.19 12.41 2.07
N ALA A 171 -25.16 13.05 1.51
CA ALA A 171 -25.26 14.43 1.02
C ALA A 171 -26.25 14.56 -0.14
N GLN A 172 -26.27 13.58 -1.04
CA GLN A 172 -27.22 13.55 -2.16
C GLN A 172 -28.66 13.45 -1.64
N ILE A 173 -28.93 12.51 -0.74
CA ILE A 173 -30.26 12.34 -0.13
C ILE A 173 -30.69 13.62 0.60
N ALA A 174 -29.82 14.17 1.45
CA ALA A 174 -30.10 15.38 2.21
C ALA A 174 -30.38 16.60 1.30
N SER A 175 -29.66 16.71 0.18
CA SER A 175 -29.88 17.79 -0.79
C SER A 175 -31.27 17.73 -1.44
N GLN A 176 -31.76 16.53 -1.74
CA GLN A 176 -33.08 16.32 -2.33
C GLN A 176 -34.19 16.61 -1.33
N GLU A 177 -34.08 16.09 -0.10
CA GLU A 177 -35.07 16.30 0.97
C GLU A 177 -35.25 17.77 1.33
N LYS A 178 -34.14 18.53 1.36
CA LYS A 178 -34.14 19.95 1.71
C LYS A 178 -34.25 20.89 0.50
N SER A 179 -34.48 20.35 -0.70
CA SER A 179 -34.60 21.12 -1.95
C SER A 179 -33.39 22.03 -2.23
N GLY A 180 -32.21 21.62 -1.78
CA GLY A 180 -30.95 22.32 -1.94
C GLY A 180 -30.19 21.97 -3.22
N ILE A 181 -28.96 22.46 -3.32
CA ILE A 181 -28.06 22.17 -4.45
C ILE A 181 -26.89 21.33 -3.95
N LEU A 182 -26.70 20.16 -4.56
CA LEU A 182 -25.51 19.34 -4.36
C LEU A 182 -24.37 19.87 -5.25
N ILE A 183 -23.22 20.13 -4.64
CA ILE A 183 -22.00 20.57 -5.29
C ILE A 183 -20.95 19.48 -5.12
N GLN A 184 -20.57 18.88 -6.24
CA GLN A 184 -19.53 17.86 -6.32
C GLN A 184 -18.69 18.03 -7.57
N GLU A 185 -17.43 17.58 -7.50
CA GLU A 185 -16.48 17.63 -8.62
C GLU A 185 -16.57 16.40 -9.55
N ASP A 186 -17.16 15.29 -9.09
CA ASP A 186 -17.33 14.08 -9.87
C ASP A 186 -18.70 14.06 -10.58
N SER A 187 -18.72 13.49 -11.79
CA SER A 187 -19.93 13.39 -12.63
C SER A 187 -20.66 12.06 -12.47
N ILE A 188 -20.36 11.29 -11.42
CA ILE A 188 -20.93 9.94 -11.24
C ILE A 188 -22.46 10.05 -11.17
N ASN A 189 -23.14 9.32 -12.05
CA ASN A 189 -24.60 9.27 -12.21
C ASN A 189 -25.27 10.51 -12.84
N GLY A 190 -24.54 11.34 -13.61
CA GLY A 190 -25.13 12.37 -14.47
C GLY A 190 -25.92 13.46 -13.72
N CYS A 191 -25.65 13.64 -12.42
CA CYS A 191 -26.51 14.41 -11.54
C CYS A 191 -26.26 15.94 -11.59
N CYS A 192 -25.17 16.42 -12.22
CA CYS A 192 -24.78 17.83 -12.16
C CYS A 192 -24.01 18.34 -13.41
N ASP A 193 -24.36 19.53 -13.91
CA ASP A 193 -23.56 20.34 -14.87
C ASP A 193 -22.29 20.97 -14.22
N SER A 194 -22.02 20.66 -12.95
CA SER A 194 -20.98 21.29 -12.13
C SER A 194 -19.56 21.17 -12.68
N PRO A 195 -19.07 20.03 -13.22
CA PRO A 195 -17.66 19.92 -13.61
C PRO A 195 -17.24 20.88 -14.72
N GLN A 196 -18.11 21.13 -15.70
CA GLN A 196 -17.82 22.09 -16.77
C GLN A 196 -17.75 23.52 -16.21
N LEU A 197 -18.70 23.91 -15.36
CA LEU A 197 -18.68 25.21 -14.69
C LEU A 197 -17.43 25.34 -13.80
N ILE A 198 -17.04 24.31 -13.08
CA ILE A 198 -15.81 24.31 -12.26
C ILE A 198 -14.58 24.57 -13.15
N ALA A 199 -14.48 23.91 -14.31
CA ALA A 199 -13.42 24.17 -15.27
C ALA A 199 -13.46 25.62 -15.82
N GLU A 200 -14.64 26.16 -16.10
CA GLU A 200 -14.80 27.56 -16.50
C GLU A 200 -14.30 28.53 -15.42
N GLY A 201 -14.60 28.27 -14.15
CA GLY A 201 -14.13 29.08 -13.02
C GLY A 201 -12.60 29.13 -12.93
N TYR A 202 -11.95 27.97 -13.09
CA TYR A 202 -10.49 27.88 -13.10
C TYR A 202 -9.82 28.67 -14.23
N SER A 203 -10.53 29.01 -15.32
CA SER A 203 -9.97 29.84 -16.40
C SER A 203 -9.38 31.16 -15.92
N THR A 204 -9.82 31.67 -14.76
CA THR A 204 -9.26 32.87 -14.12
C THR A 204 -7.75 32.78 -13.93
N ILE A 205 -7.25 31.61 -13.53
CA ILE A 205 -5.82 31.40 -13.24
C ILE A 205 -4.99 31.62 -14.50
N MET A 206 -5.45 31.10 -15.63
CA MET A 206 -4.75 31.21 -16.91
C MET A 206 -4.75 32.65 -17.43
N HIS A 207 -5.84 33.39 -17.22
CA HIS A 207 -5.88 34.82 -17.54
C HIS A 207 -4.92 35.63 -16.64
N GLU A 208 -4.85 35.30 -15.35
CA GLU A 208 -3.87 35.93 -14.45
C GLU A 208 -2.43 35.63 -14.89
N ILE A 209 -2.11 34.39 -15.25
CA ILE A 209 -0.79 34.01 -15.77
C ILE A 209 -0.44 34.83 -17.01
N ASP A 210 -1.34 34.89 -18.00
CA ASP A 210 -1.08 35.65 -19.23
C ASP A 210 -0.80 37.14 -18.98
N LEU A 211 -1.56 37.75 -18.05
CA LEU A 211 -1.36 39.14 -17.66
C LEU A 211 -0.02 39.33 -16.94
N GLN A 212 0.36 38.39 -16.09
CA GLN A 212 1.61 38.41 -15.32
C GLN A 212 2.85 38.14 -16.20
N LEU A 213 2.70 37.41 -17.30
CA LEU A 213 3.75 37.19 -18.31
C LEU A 213 3.94 38.37 -19.27
N ALA A 214 3.12 39.42 -19.18
CA ALA A 214 3.27 40.67 -19.93
C ALA A 214 3.42 40.50 -21.45
N GLY A 215 2.71 39.52 -22.04
CA GLY A 215 2.68 39.27 -23.48
C GLY A 215 3.59 38.14 -23.97
N GLU A 216 4.39 37.54 -23.08
CA GLU A 216 5.05 36.27 -23.37
C GLU A 216 4.08 35.09 -23.24
N GLN A 217 4.28 34.03 -24.04
CA GLN A 217 3.47 32.82 -23.95
C GLN A 217 4.25 31.67 -23.31
N PRO A 218 3.61 30.88 -22.43
CA PRO A 218 4.25 29.71 -21.86
C PRO A 218 4.49 28.66 -22.95
N SER A 219 5.68 28.06 -22.95
CA SER A 219 6.00 26.92 -23.81
C SER A 219 5.41 25.63 -23.24
N MET A 220 5.27 25.56 -21.91
CA MET A 220 4.71 24.41 -21.23
C MET A 220 3.97 24.81 -19.94
N VAL A 221 2.88 24.10 -19.64
CA VAL A 221 2.22 24.13 -18.34
C VAL A 221 2.18 22.71 -17.76
N ILE A 222 2.62 22.56 -16.51
CA ILE A 222 2.60 21.31 -15.76
C ILE A 222 1.55 21.41 -14.66
N CYS A 223 0.56 20.53 -14.69
CA CYS A 223 -0.61 20.59 -13.81
C CYS A 223 -0.83 19.28 -13.07
N PRO A 224 -0.93 19.30 -11.73
CA PRO A 224 -1.48 18.20 -10.95
C PRO A 224 -2.91 17.87 -11.37
N ILE A 225 -3.27 16.58 -11.39
CA ILE A 225 -4.58 16.10 -11.82
C ILE A 225 -5.31 15.47 -10.63
N GLY A 226 -6.49 16.00 -10.33
CA GLY A 226 -7.52 15.36 -9.50
C GLY A 226 -8.68 14.88 -10.37
N SER A 227 -9.87 15.47 -10.19
CA SER A 227 -11.07 15.21 -11.02
C SER A 227 -10.91 15.56 -12.52
N GLY A 228 -9.88 16.34 -12.87
CA GLY A 228 -9.57 16.76 -14.23
C GLY A 228 -10.07 18.15 -14.63
N SER A 229 -10.88 18.83 -13.80
CA SER A 229 -11.48 20.12 -14.15
C SER A 229 -10.46 21.26 -14.31
N LEU A 230 -9.42 21.33 -13.46
CA LEU A 230 -8.35 22.31 -13.61
C LEU A 230 -7.53 22.06 -14.88
N ALA A 231 -7.19 20.79 -15.13
CA ALA A 231 -6.49 20.37 -16.35
C ALA A 231 -7.29 20.69 -17.61
N GLN A 232 -8.60 20.44 -17.58
CA GLN A 232 -9.53 20.82 -18.65
C GLN A 232 -9.45 22.32 -18.92
N ALA A 233 -9.42 23.15 -17.88
CA ALA A 233 -9.31 24.58 -18.03
C ALA A 233 -7.98 25.00 -18.68
N VAL A 234 -6.87 24.37 -18.27
CA VAL A 234 -5.52 24.63 -18.81
C VAL A 234 -5.47 24.28 -20.30
N VAL A 235 -5.91 23.06 -20.65
CA VAL A 235 -5.96 22.59 -22.03
C VAL A 235 -6.87 23.47 -22.87
N THR A 236 -8.07 23.79 -22.38
CA THR A 236 -9.04 24.63 -23.11
C THR A 236 -8.47 26.01 -23.43
N HIS A 237 -7.73 26.62 -22.50
CA HIS A 237 -7.17 27.96 -22.66
C HIS A 237 -5.94 27.99 -23.57
N TYR A 238 -4.98 27.09 -23.34
CA TYR A 238 -3.69 27.13 -24.03
C TYR A 238 -3.65 26.35 -25.35
N LYS A 239 -4.59 25.43 -25.59
CA LYS A 239 -4.81 24.78 -26.90
C LYS A 239 -5.87 25.48 -27.75
N ALA A 240 -6.35 26.66 -27.33
CA ALA A 240 -7.32 27.42 -28.11
C ALA A 240 -6.73 27.78 -29.48
N GLN A 241 -7.55 27.75 -30.55
CA GLN A 241 -7.14 28.00 -31.94
C GLN A 241 -6.28 29.26 -32.15
N GLU A 242 -6.46 30.27 -31.30
CA GLU A 242 -5.76 31.56 -31.37
C GLU A 242 -4.40 31.58 -30.65
N ARG A 243 -4.03 30.49 -29.94
CA ARG A 243 -2.89 30.44 -28.99
C ARG A 243 -1.95 29.23 -29.21
N GLY A 244 -2.25 28.37 -30.19
CA GLY A 244 -1.80 26.97 -30.29
C GLY A 244 -0.29 26.68 -30.38
N SER A 245 0.44 26.79 -29.27
CA SER A 245 1.83 26.32 -29.19
C SER A 245 2.28 25.77 -27.82
N THR A 246 1.52 26.01 -26.75
CA THR A 246 1.87 25.55 -25.40
C THR A 246 1.66 24.04 -25.26
N ALA A 247 2.66 23.36 -24.71
CA ALA A 247 2.56 21.96 -24.30
C ALA A 247 1.86 21.83 -22.93
N PHE A 248 1.03 20.81 -22.76
CA PHE A 248 0.40 20.46 -21.49
C PHE A 248 0.98 19.15 -20.96
N MET A 249 1.50 19.17 -19.74
CA MET A 249 1.92 17.96 -19.02
C MET A 249 1.06 17.77 -17.77
N ALA A 250 0.45 16.59 -17.68
CA ALA A 250 -0.26 16.14 -16.50
C ALA A 250 0.69 15.44 -15.51
N VAL A 251 0.48 15.67 -14.22
CA VAL A 251 1.13 14.90 -13.15
C VAL A 251 0.10 14.33 -12.17
N GLU A 252 0.27 13.07 -11.81
CA GLU A 252 -0.53 12.36 -10.82
C GLU A 252 0.38 11.64 -9.81
N PRO A 253 -0.10 11.33 -8.59
CA PRO A 253 0.59 10.41 -7.70
C PRO A 253 0.64 9.01 -8.31
N ASP A 254 1.67 8.22 -7.97
CA ASP A 254 1.78 6.83 -8.42
C ASP A 254 0.55 5.99 -8.03
N ALA A 255 0.01 6.25 -6.84
CA ALA A 255 -1.16 5.57 -6.27
C ALA A 255 -2.48 5.91 -6.97
N SER A 256 -2.57 7.03 -7.71
CA SER A 256 -3.82 7.51 -8.34
C SER A 256 -3.61 8.04 -9.76
N GLY A 257 -2.81 7.33 -10.56
CA GLY A 257 -2.48 7.67 -11.96
C GLY A 257 -3.60 7.40 -12.98
N VAL A 258 -4.83 7.87 -12.72
CA VAL A 258 -6.02 7.51 -13.50
C VAL A 258 -5.96 8.08 -14.92
N LEU A 259 -5.52 9.33 -15.11
CA LEU A 259 -5.33 9.93 -16.44
C LEU A 259 -4.22 9.22 -17.20
N TRP A 260 -3.09 8.95 -16.55
CA TRP A 260 -1.99 8.21 -17.17
C TRP A 260 -2.47 6.84 -17.67
N LYS A 261 -3.18 6.08 -16.84
CA LYS A 261 -3.76 4.78 -17.21
C LYS A 261 -4.76 4.93 -18.34
N SER A 262 -5.63 5.93 -18.27
CA SER A 262 -6.66 6.17 -19.29
C SER A 262 -6.04 6.51 -20.65
N LEU A 263 -5.01 7.36 -20.66
CA LEU A 263 -4.27 7.75 -21.87
C LEU A 263 -3.52 6.56 -22.48
N THR A 264 -2.92 5.72 -21.65
CA THR A 264 -2.15 4.55 -22.08
C THR A 264 -3.05 3.47 -22.70
N HIS A 265 -4.23 3.22 -22.13
CA HIS A 265 -5.20 2.25 -22.66
C HIS A 265 -6.13 2.83 -23.74
N GLY A 266 -6.23 4.16 -23.83
CA GLY A 266 -7.11 4.86 -24.77
C GLY A 266 -8.59 4.93 -24.37
N THR A 267 -8.96 4.38 -23.20
CA THR A 267 -10.30 4.36 -22.61
C THR A 267 -10.25 4.92 -21.19
N LEU A 268 -11.38 5.41 -20.67
CA LEU A 268 -11.46 5.84 -19.27
C LEU A 268 -11.17 4.67 -18.33
N ALA A 269 -10.11 4.80 -17.54
CA ALA A 269 -9.81 3.89 -16.45
C ALA A 269 -10.64 4.28 -15.22
N VAL A 270 -10.92 3.28 -14.39
CA VAL A 270 -11.52 3.44 -13.06
C VAL A 270 -10.56 2.78 -12.09
N GLU A 271 -10.16 3.51 -11.07
CA GLU A 271 -9.29 3.01 -10.00
C GLU A 271 -10.09 2.98 -8.70
N ILE A 272 -10.45 1.76 -8.30
CA ILE A 272 -11.19 1.49 -7.07
C ILE A 272 -10.15 1.11 -6.01
N ASN A 273 -10.22 1.70 -4.82
CA ASN A 273 -9.35 1.40 -3.66
C ASN A 273 -7.90 1.92 -3.74
N SER A 274 -7.70 3.14 -4.23
CA SER A 274 -6.41 3.83 -4.07
C SER A 274 -6.22 4.29 -2.61
N THR A 275 -5.25 3.70 -1.91
CA THR A 275 -4.85 4.05 -0.54
C THR A 275 -3.69 5.05 -0.55
N THR A 276 -3.91 6.25 -1.11
CA THR A 276 -2.91 7.32 -0.99
C THR A 276 -3.04 8.08 0.33
N THR A 277 -1.90 8.55 0.87
CA THR A 277 -1.86 9.48 2.01
C THR A 277 -2.33 10.90 1.65
N ARG A 278 -2.69 11.13 0.38
CA ARG A 278 -3.03 12.41 -0.27
C ARG A 278 -4.47 12.42 -0.80
N PRO A 279 -5.47 12.71 0.05
CA PRO A 279 -6.87 12.70 -0.37
C PRO A 279 -7.21 13.71 -1.48
N GLU A 280 -6.38 14.75 -1.67
CA GLU A 280 -6.62 15.85 -2.63
C GLU A 280 -6.34 15.49 -4.09
N LEU A 281 -5.55 14.45 -4.34
CA LEU A 281 -5.29 13.90 -5.69
C LEU A 281 -5.87 12.49 -5.86
N ASN A 282 -6.65 12.03 -4.88
CA ASN A 282 -7.24 10.69 -4.88
C ASN A 282 -8.64 10.66 -5.50
N TYR A 283 -8.72 10.97 -6.79
CA TYR A 283 -9.96 10.81 -7.53
C TYR A 283 -9.89 9.48 -8.28
N GLY A 284 -10.58 8.45 -7.77
CA GLY A 284 -10.63 7.12 -8.42
C GLY A 284 -11.25 7.11 -9.82
N VAL A 285 -11.79 8.25 -10.29
CA VAL A 285 -12.41 8.43 -11.61
C VAL A 285 -12.14 9.85 -12.13
N LEU A 286 -11.86 9.97 -13.42
CA LEU A 286 -11.82 11.25 -14.14
C LEU A 286 -13.22 11.71 -14.54
N SER A 287 -13.45 13.03 -14.57
CA SER A 287 -14.70 13.58 -15.09
C SER A 287 -14.92 13.19 -16.56
N GLU A 288 -16.11 12.67 -16.87
CA GLU A 288 -16.48 12.26 -18.23
C GLU A 288 -16.46 13.45 -19.22
N THR A 289 -16.73 14.65 -18.73
CA THR A 289 -16.72 15.87 -19.55
C THR A 289 -15.31 16.38 -19.84
N ALA A 290 -14.36 16.13 -18.94
CA ALA A 290 -12.95 16.49 -19.13
C ALA A 290 -12.22 15.53 -20.08
N TRP A 291 -12.58 14.24 -20.06
CA TRP A 291 -11.84 13.18 -20.76
C TRP A 291 -11.59 13.41 -22.25
N PRO A 292 -12.58 13.78 -23.10
CA PRO A 292 -12.33 13.98 -24.53
C PRO A 292 -11.27 15.07 -24.81
N LEU A 293 -11.27 16.12 -23.99
CA LEU A 293 -10.31 17.22 -24.07
C LEU A 293 -8.94 16.78 -23.57
N LEU A 294 -8.87 16.10 -22.42
CA LEU A 294 -7.59 15.62 -21.87
C LEU A 294 -6.94 14.56 -22.76
N LYS A 295 -7.74 13.65 -23.33
CA LYS A 295 -7.27 12.63 -24.28
C LYS A 295 -6.58 13.24 -25.49
N SER A 296 -7.15 14.31 -26.03
CA SER A 296 -6.64 14.97 -27.24
C SER A 296 -5.60 16.04 -26.95
N GLY A 297 -5.66 16.72 -25.80
CA GLY A 297 -4.86 17.91 -25.50
C GLY A 297 -3.66 17.69 -24.57
N THR A 298 -3.48 16.49 -24.01
CA THR A 298 -2.34 16.17 -23.13
C THR A 298 -1.12 15.73 -23.92
N ASP A 299 -0.06 16.54 -23.96
CA ASP A 299 1.19 16.22 -24.66
C ASP A 299 2.01 15.16 -23.93
N ALA A 300 2.00 15.21 -22.59
CA ALA A 300 2.61 14.20 -21.74
C ALA A 300 1.87 13.99 -20.43
N SER A 301 1.96 12.79 -19.86
CA SER A 301 1.42 12.47 -18.54
C SER A 301 2.43 11.62 -17.79
N ILE A 302 2.74 12.02 -16.55
CA ILE A 302 3.70 11.37 -15.68
C ILE A 302 3.06 11.09 -14.32
N THR A 303 3.56 10.07 -13.62
CA THR A 303 3.30 9.93 -12.19
C THR A 303 4.55 10.08 -11.34
N VAL A 304 4.34 10.54 -10.11
CA VAL A 304 5.40 10.82 -9.13
C VAL A 304 5.08 10.13 -7.81
N SER A 305 6.13 9.74 -7.09
CA SER A 305 5.98 9.13 -5.77
C SER A 305 5.76 10.17 -4.68
N ASP A 306 5.16 9.77 -3.56
CA ASP A 306 5.01 10.62 -2.36
C ASP A 306 6.35 11.19 -1.88
N TYR A 307 7.45 10.46 -2.07
CA TYR A 307 8.80 10.93 -1.75
C TYR A 307 9.24 12.08 -2.68
N GLU A 308 9.02 11.94 -3.98
CA GLU A 308 9.37 12.99 -4.96
C GLU A 308 8.57 14.27 -4.72
N GLU A 309 7.27 14.15 -4.43
CA GLU A 309 6.41 15.28 -4.05
C GLU A 309 6.86 15.94 -2.75
N HIS A 310 7.22 15.14 -1.73
CA HIS A 310 7.74 15.66 -0.47
C HIS A 310 9.05 16.44 -0.67
N ARG A 311 9.98 15.91 -1.47
CA ARG A 311 11.24 16.60 -1.80
C ARG A 311 11.00 17.90 -2.55
N ALA A 312 10.09 17.90 -3.52
CA ALA A 312 9.70 19.10 -4.26
C ALA A 312 9.02 20.14 -3.35
N SER A 313 8.20 19.70 -2.39
CA SER A 313 7.54 20.59 -1.42
C SER A 313 8.56 21.29 -0.53
N LEU A 314 9.56 20.57 -0.01
CA LEU A 314 10.66 21.17 0.74
C LEU A 314 11.47 22.18 -0.10
N GLU A 315 11.69 21.88 -1.38
CA GLU A 315 12.36 22.81 -2.31
C GLU A 315 11.54 24.10 -2.48
N LEU A 316 10.25 24.01 -2.76
CA LEU A 316 9.37 25.18 -2.90
C LEU A 316 9.27 26.00 -1.60
N GLN A 317 9.20 25.34 -0.44
CA GLN A 317 9.20 26.00 0.86
C GLN A 317 10.49 26.78 1.10
N SER A 318 11.64 26.25 0.69
CA SER A 318 12.92 26.97 0.76
C SER A 318 12.98 28.22 -0.12
N LEU A 319 12.11 28.27 -1.14
CA LEU A 319 11.94 29.40 -2.06
C LEU A 319 10.78 30.34 -1.65
N GLY A 320 10.19 30.14 -0.47
CA GLY A 320 9.15 30.99 0.10
C GLY A 320 7.72 30.67 -0.34
N ILE A 321 7.50 29.53 -1.02
CA ILE A 321 6.17 29.06 -1.42
C ILE A 321 5.75 27.97 -0.43
N ALA A 322 4.68 28.18 0.31
CA ALA A 322 4.19 27.25 1.35
C ALA A 322 3.48 26.02 0.76
N ALA A 323 4.04 25.43 -0.29
CA ALA A 323 3.46 24.32 -1.04
C ALA A 323 3.36 23.06 -0.17
N GLY A 324 2.18 22.46 -0.16
CA GLY A 324 2.01 21.07 0.29
C GLY A 324 2.53 20.09 -0.76
N PRO A 325 2.57 18.77 -0.46
CA PRO A 325 3.01 17.75 -1.41
C PRO A 325 2.27 17.78 -2.76
N SER A 326 0.94 17.82 -2.78
CA SER A 326 0.16 17.89 -4.03
C SER A 326 0.41 19.19 -4.80
N GLY A 327 0.60 20.30 -4.09
CA GLY A 327 0.99 21.58 -4.69
C GLY A 327 2.39 21.54 -5.31
N ALA A 328 3.27 20.67 -4.82
CA ALA A 328 4.62 20.51 -5.34
C ALA A 328 4.76 19.46 -6.44
N ALA A 329 3.71 18.70 -6.76
CA ALA A 329 3.74 17.63 -7.75
C ALA A 329 4.20 18.10 -9.13
N SER A 330 3.86 19.33 -9.54
CA SER A 330 4.32 19.91 -10.81
C SER A 330 5.84 20.10 -10.87
N LEU A 331 6.48 20.49 -9.76
CA LEU A 331 7.93 20.56 -9.66
C LEU A 331 8.54 19.15 -9.63
N ALA A 332 7.95 18.21 -8.89
CA ALA A 332 8.39 16.81 -8.87
C ALA A 332 8.40 16.20 -10.28
N ALA A 333 7.34 16.42 -11.06
CA ALA A 333 7.26 16.00 -12.45
C ALA A 333 8.35 16.61 -13.33
N LEU A 334 8.62 17.91 -13.20
CA LEU A 334 9.69 18.58 -13.94
C LEU A 334 11.07 17.99 -13.61
N ARG A 335 11.32 17.68 -12.32
CA ARG A 335 12.57 17.07 -11.85
C ARG A 335 12.72 15.61 -12.31
N ALA A 336 11.61 14.90 -12.52
CA ALA A 336 11.61 13.54 -13.03
C ALA A 336 11.94 13.42 -14.54
N LEU A 337 11.92 14.52 -15.31
CA LEU A 337 12.24 14.50 -16.73
C LEU A 337 13.73 14.28 -17.00
N ASN A 338 14.05 13.27 -17.80
CA ASN A 338 15.41 13.09 -18.31
C ASN A 338 15.69 13.96 -19.54
N ALA A 339 16.94 13.98 -20.03
CA ALA A 339 17.34 14.80 -21.17
C ALA A 339 16.56 14.47 -22.46
N SER A 340 16.24 13.19 -22.70
CA SER A 340 15.49 12.76 -23.88
C SER A 340 14.02 13.20 -23.81
N ASP A 341 13.42 13.19 -22.61
CA ASP A 341 12.06 13.65 -22.41
C ASP A 341 11.93 15.14 -22.70
N LYS A 342 12.87 15.95 -22.20
CA LYS A 342 12.94 17.39 -22.45
C LYS A 342 13.01 17.70 -23.95
N VAL A 343 13.81 16.95 -24.71
CA VAL A 343 13.90 17.10 -26.18
C VAL A 343 12.58 16.72 -26.86
N ARG A 344 11.95 15.61 -26.47
CA ARG A 344 10.64 15.19 -27.02
C ARG A 344 9.54 16.21 -26.74
N LEU A 345 9.60 16.84 -25.57
CA LEU A 345 8.72 17.93 -25.16
C LEU A 345 9.05 19.27 -25.85
N GLY A 346 10.15 19.35 -26.60
CA GLY A 346 10.59 20.55 -27.31
C GLY A 346 11.13 21.66 -26.39
N LEU A 347 11.50 21.32 -25.16
CA LEU A 347 12.07 22.28 -24.20
C LEU A 347 13.47 22.70 -24.66
N ASN A 348 13.71 24.00 -24.63
CA ASN A 348 14.95 24.65 -25.08
C ASN A 348 15.20 25.94 -24.28
N ARG A 349 16.29 26.64 -24.61
CA ARG A 349 16.71 27.85 -23.87
C ARG A 349 15.73 29.02 -23.92
N ASP A 350 14.80 29.04 -24.87
CA ASP A 350 13.77 30.07 -24.98
C ASP A 350 12.46 29.66 -24.28
N SER A 351 12.41 28.46 -23.71
CA SER A 351 11.18 27.90 -23.15
C SER A 351 10.79 28.54 -21.82
N ILE A 352 9.50 28.78 -21.64
CA ILE A 352 8.89 29.24 -20.40
C ILE A 352 7.99 28.13 -19.86
N ILE A 353 8.25 27.69 -18.62
CA ILE A 353 7.50 26.63 -17.96
C ILE A 353 6.68 27.21 -16.82
N ILE A 354 5.39 26.86 -16.76
CA ILE A 354 4.51 27.19 -15.64
C ILE A 354 4.24 25.92 -14.84
N LEU A 355 4.58 25.97 -13.56
CA LEU A 355 4.27 24.97 -12.56
C LEU A 355 3.00 25.40 -11.81
N MET A 356 1.95 24.59 -11.88
CA MET A 356 0.75 24.84 -11.09
C MET A 356 1.00 24.38 -9.65
N CYS A 357 1.09 25.32 -8.71
CA CYS A 357 1.18 25.04 -7.28
C CYS A 357 -0.21 25.18 -6.67
N THR A 358 -0.99 24.10 -6.72
CA THR A 358 -2.46 24.13 -6.51
C THR A 358 -2.89 24.27 -5.06
N GLU A 359 -2.03 23.93 -4.10
CA GLU A 359 -2.34 23.98 -2.68
C GLU A 359 -1.10 24.19 -1.80
N GLY A 360 -1.35 24.77 -0.64
CA GLY A 360 -0.41 24.87 0.46
C GLY A 360 -0.72 23.85 1.55
N GLY A 361 0.19 23.74 2.51
CA GLY A 361 -0.03 22.91 3.68
C GLY A 361 1.27 22.48 4.34
N PRO A 362 1.21 22.03 5.60
CA PRO A 362 2.40 21.52 6.27
C PRO A 362 2.88 20.23 5.60
N THR A 363 4.19 20.10 5.45
CA THR A 363 4.81 18.79 5.28
C THR A 363 4.59 18.00 6.58
N LYS A 364 3.90 16.86 6.50
CA LYS A 364 3.72 15.96 7.65
C LYS A 364 5.11 15.55 8.18
N ASN A 365 5.20 15.31 9.49
CA ASN A 365 6.44 14.86 10.14
C ASN A 365 6.91 13.48 9.66
N ASP A 366 6.00 12.68 9.12
CA ASP A 366 6.33 11.38 8.54
C ASP A 366 6.87 11.58 7.12
N ILE A 367 8.15 11.25 6.94
CA ILE A 367 8.88 11.43 5.68
C ILE A 367 8.68 10.16 4.86
N PRO A 368 8.00 10.22 3.70
CA PRO A 368 7.88 9.06 2.82
C PRO A 368 9.26 8.49 2.49
N LYS A 369 9.38 7.17 2.39
CA LYS A 369 10.64 6.54 1.97
C LYS A 369 10.77 6.56 0.44
N ASP A 370 12.00 6.64 -0.04
CA ASP A 370 12.28 6.58 -1.48
C ASP A 370 11.93 5.19 -2.04
N VAL A 371 11.20 5.17 -3.15
CA VAL A 371 10.75 3.96 -3.85
C VAL A 371 11.46 3.75 -5.19
N ALA A 372 12.39 4.63 -5.55
CA ALA A 372 13.02 4.67 -6.87
C ALA A 372 14.16 3.66 -7.07
N SER A 373 14.61 2.95 -6.03
CA SER A 373 15.69 1.97 -6.16
C SER A 373 15.21 0.60 -6.60
N ASP A 374 15.93 0.00 -7.55
CA ASP A 374 15.83 -1.40 -7.98
C ASP A 374 17.00 -2.25 -7.46
N ASP A 375 17.96 -1.64 -6.75
CA ASP A 375 19.06 -2.39 -6.16
C ASP A 375 18.55 -3.20 -4.96
N VAL A 376 18.75 -4.52 -5.01
CA VAL A 376 18.23 -5.43 -3.98
C VAL A 376 18.77 -5.12 -2.59
N ILE A 377 19.98 -4.55 -2.47
CA ILE A 377 20.60 -4.23 -1.19
C ILE A 377 20.01 -2.94 -0.63
N GLU A 378 19.88 -1.89 -1.44
CA GLU A 378 19.21 -0.65 -1.03
C GLU A 378 17.75 -0.92 -0.64
N LEU A 379 17.06 -1.80 -1.38
CA LEU A 379 15.71 -2.23 -1.06
C LEU A 379 15.67 -2.98 0.27
N THR A 380 16.59 -3.93 0.49
CA THR A 380 16.71 -4.65 1.77
C THR A 380 16.94 -3.68 2.93
N GLN A 381 17.84 -2.70 2.77
CA GLN A 381 18.09 -1.67 3.79
C GLN A 381 16.82 -0.89 4.12
N THR A 382 16.06 -0.51 3.08
CA THR A 382 14.82 0.25 3.25
C THR A 382 13.76 -0.56 3.99
N LEU A 383 13.58 -1.84 3.67
CA LEU A 383 12.65 -2.73 4.37
C LEU A 383 13.05 -2.95 5.84
N VAL A 384 14.35 -3.10 6.13
CA VAL A 384 14.88 -3.26 7.50
C VAL A 384 14.70 -1.99 8.32
N GLN A 385 14.80 -0.81 7.70
CA GLN A 385 14.55 0.49 8.34
C GLN A 385 13.07 0.77 8.65
N ILE A 386 12.16 -0.13 8.27
CA ILE A 386 10.75 -0.06 8.66
C ILE A 386 10.55 -1.07 9.79
N ASP A 387 10.20 -0.57 10.98
CA ASP A 387 9.79 -1.44 12.08
C ASP A 387 8.47 -2.11 11.69
N SER A 388 8.55 -3.43 11.54
CA SER A 388 7.43 -4.32 11.26
C SER A 388 7.40 -5.45 12.28
N SER A 389 7.93 -5.22 13.48
CA SER A 389 7.92 -6.25 14.52
C SER A 389 6.48 -6.65 14.86
N ASN A 390 6.26 -7.96 14.91
CA ASN A 390 4.95 -8.56 15.11
C ASN A 390 4.40 -8.14 16.49
N PRO A 391 3.13 -7.69 16.57
CA PRO A 391 2.54 -7.17 17.81
C PRO A 391 2.41 -8.20 18.93
N ASP A 392 2.43 -9.50 18.60
CA ASP A 392 2.23 -10.58 19.58
C ASP A 392 3.53 -10.97 20.32
N PHE A 393 4.68 -10.40 19.93
CA PHE A 393 5.98 -10.67 20.56
C PHE A 393 6.50 -9.55 21.46
N GLY A 394 7.29 -9.98 22.44
CA GLY A 394 8.03 -9.09 23.34
C GLY A 394 7.19 -8.53 24.50
N SER A 395 7.85 -7.80 25.40
CA SER A 395 7.15 -7.09 26.50
C SER A 395 6.53 -5.76 26.05
N ILE A 396 6.95 -5.25 24.90
CA ILE A 396 6.39 -4.07 24.24
C ILE A 396 5.94 -4.55 22.86
N PRO A 397 4.63 -4.50 22.56
CA PRO A 397 4.12 -4.86 21.25
C PRO A 397 4.79 -4.06 20.14
N GLY A 398 5.15 -4.72 19.06
CA GLY A 398 5.60 -4.08 17.83
C GLY A 398 4.46 -3.31 17.12
N PRO A 399 4.79 -2.47 16.12
CA PRO A 399 3.81 -1.67 15.39
C PRO A 399 3.00 -2.48 14.34
N GLY A 400 3.39 -3.72 14.04
CA GLY A 400 2.78 -4.52 12.98
C GLY A 400 3.19 -4.09 11.56
N GLU A 401 2.48 -4.60 10.55
CA GLU A 401 2.97 -4.61 9.16
C GLU A 401 2.49 -3.42 8.31
N ILE A 402 1.65 -2.53 8.84
CA ILE A 402 1.01 -1.45 8.06
C ILE A 402 2.02 -0.61 7.30
N SER A 403 3.08 -0.12 7.96
CA SER A 403 4.04 0.79 7.34
C SER A 403 4.88 0.11 6.25
N ILE A 404 5.25 -1.16 6.44
CA ILE A 404 6.03 -1.92 5.44
C ILE A 404 5.14 -2.33 4.25
N ALA A 405 3.88 -2.69 4.51
CA ALA A 405 2.87 -2.95 3.49
C ALA A 405 2.60 -1.71 2.62
N GLN A 406 2.51 -0.52 3.23
CA GLN A 406 2.39 0.75 2.51
C GLN A 406 3.62 1.03 1.64
N TYR A 407 4.83 0.81 2.15
CA TYR A 407 6.06 0.98 1.36
C TYR A 407 6.10 0.04 0.16
N ILE A 408 5.82 -1.24 0.35
CA ILE A 408 5.82 -2.24 -0.74
C ILE A 408 4.74 -1.89 -1.77
N THR A 409 3.56 -1.47 -1.34
CA THR A 409 2.49 -0.99 -2.23
C THR A 409 2.96 0.19 -3.07
N ALA A 410 3.54 1.23 -2.45
CA ALA A 410 4.07 2.39 -3.16
C ALA A 410 5.20 2.00 -4.14
N TRP A 411 6.07 1.07 -3.75
CA TRP A 411 7.15 0.56 -4.59
C TRP A 411 6.63 -0.18 -5.84
N LEU A 412 5.58 -0.98 -5.70
CA LEU A 412 4.91 -1.67 -6.81
C LEU A 412 4.19 -0.67 -7.72
N GLN A 413 3.46 0.29 -7.14
CA GLN A 413 2.73 1.33 -7.88
C GLN A 413 3.67 2.22 -8.70
N HIS A 414 4.83 2.61 -8.17
CA HIS A 414 5.87 3.37 -8.87
C HIS A 414 6.34 2.68 -10.16
N ARG A 415 6.16 1.36 -10.25
CA ARG A 415 6.53 0.52 -11.40
C ARG A 415 5.32 0.08 -12.23
N ASP A 416 4.13 0.58 -11.89
CA ASP A 416 2.87 0.20 -12.54
C ASP A 416 2.64 -1.33 -12.47
N ILE A 417 2.94 -1.93 -11.32
CA ILE A 417 2.64 -3.33 -11.02
C ILE A 417 1.30 -3.36 -10.29
N GLU A 418 0.41 -4.26 -10.71
CA GLU A 418 -0.89 -4.48 -10.07
C GLU A 418 -0.67 -4.85 -8.60
N CYS A 419 -1.39 -4.22 -7.68
CA CYS A 419 -1.22 -4.45 -6.24
C CYS A 419 -2.57 -4.60 -5.54
N HIS A 420 -2.65 -5.52 -4.59
CA HIS A 420 -3.85 -5.79 -3.78
C HIS A 420 -3.51 -5.80 -2.30
N TRP A 421 -4.31 -5.08 -1.51
CA TRP A 421 -4.22 -5.03 -0.07
C TRP A 421 -5.17 -6.06 0.55
N ILE A 422 -4.61 -7.06 1.24
CA ILE A 422 -5.35 -8.16 1.85
C ILE A 422 -5.29 -7.99 3.36
N GLU A 423 -6.39 -7.54 3.97
CA GLU A 423 -6.47 -7.32 5.43
C GLU A 423 -7.81 -7.80 6.03
N PRO A 424 -8.14 -9.11 5.99
CA PRO A 424 -9.26 -9.64 6.76
C PRO A 424 -9.12 -9.46 8.27
N THR A 425 -7.88 -9.50 8.80
CA THR A 425 -7.58 -9.14 10.20
C THR A 425 -7.09 -7.70 10.27
N PRO A 426 -7.85 -6.78 10.90
CA PRO A 426 -7.43 -5.38 11.01
C PRO A 426 -6.06 -5.24 11.68
N GLY A 427 -5.18 -4.45 11.06
CA GLY A 427 -3.82 -4.21 11.50
C GLY A 427 -2.78 -5.22 11.00
N ARG A 428 -3.18 -6.28 10.30
CA ARG A 428 -2.29 -7.35 9.78
C ARG A 428 -2.34 -7.45 8.25
N PRO A 429 -2.03 -6.37 7.51
CA PRO A 429 -2.16 -6.39 6.05
C PRO A 429 -1.09 -7.23 5.37
N SER A 430 -1.49 -7.97 4.33
CA SER A 430 -0.62 -8.61 3.36
C SER A 430 -0.77 -7.92 1.99
N ILE A 431 0.30 -7.89 1.20
CA ILE A 431 0.31 -7.27 -0.14
C ILE A 431 0.51 -8.32 -1.21
N VAL A 432 -0.36 -8.33 -2.21
CA VAL A 432 -0.19 -9.12 -3.44
C VAL A 432 0.17 -8.22 -4.60
N GLY A 433 1.39 -8.36 -5.12
CA GLY A 433 1.82 -7.75 -6.38
C GLY A 433 1.65 -8.73 -7.55
N VAL A 434 1.18 -8.28 -8.71
CA VAL A 434 1.03 -9.12 -9.91
C VAL A 434 1.60 -8.44 -11.15
N ALA A 435 2.60 -9.08 -11.75
CA ALA A 435 3.03 -8.78 -13.12
C ALA A 435 2.33 -9.77 -14.06
N ARG A 436 1.28 -9.29 -14.74
CA ARG A 436 0.46 -10.10 -15.65
C ARG A 436 1.24 -10.52 -16.89
N GLY A 437 1.17 -11.81 -17.20
CA GLY A 437 1.61 -12.36 -18.48
C GLY A 437 0.55 -12.19 -19.57
N SER A 438 0.89 -12.56 -20.81
CA SER A 438 -0.05 -12.51 -21.94
C SER A 438 -1.07 -13.67 -21.96
N GLY A 439 -0.97 -14.62 -21.03
CA GLY A 439 -1.87 -15.77 -20.90
C GLY A 439 -1.33 -17.11 -21.44
N GLY A 440 -1.73 -18.19 -20.77
CA GLY A 440 -1.47 -19.58 -21.17
C GLY A 440 -0.06 -20.11 -20.86
N GLY A 441 0.74 -19.39 -20.06
CA GLY A 441 1.96 -19.89 -19.42
C GLY A 441 1.73 -20.23 -17.95
N LYS A 442 2.74 -20.80 -17.27
CA LYS A 442 2.67 -21.16 -15.85
C LYS A 442 2.95 -19.95 -14.94
N SER A 443 2.17 -19.75 -13.88
CA SER A 443 2.38 -18.65 -12.92
C SER A 443 3.31 -19.03 -11.77
N LEU A 444 4.14 -18.09 -11.32
CA LEU A 444 5.10 -18.27 -10.22
C LEU A 444 4.84 -17.27 -9.11
N MET A 445 4.74 -17.76 -7.86
CA MET A 445 4.62 -16.94 -6.67
C MET A 445 5.95 -16.87 -5.89
N PHE A 446 6.36 -15.66 -5.49
CA PHE A 446 7.34 -15.44 -4.44
C PHE A 446 6.59 -15.07 -3.17
N ASN A 447 6.61 -15.95 -2.17
CA ASN A 447 5.96 -15.71 -0.88
C ASN A 447 7.03 -15.40 0.17
N GLY A 448 6.85 -14.32 0.91
CA GLY A 448 7.79 -13.89 1.92
C GLY A 448 7.14 -12.99 2.96
N HIS A 449 7.48 -13.22 4.22
CA HIS A 449 6.91 -12.48 5.32
C HIS A 449 7.53 -11.10 5.47
N MET A 450 6.71 -10.16 5.95
CA MET A 450 7.08 -8.77 6.19
C MET A 450 7.41 -8.50 7.65
N ASP A 451 6.85 -9.30 8.55
CA ASP A 451 7.02 -9.14 9.98
C ASP A 451 8.40 -9.59 10.45
N THR A 452 8.70 -9.29 11.70
CA THR A 452 9.91 -9.75 12.36
C THR A 452 9.58 -10.07 13.81
N VAL A 453 10.38 -10.90 14.45
CA VAL A 453 10.37 -10.97 15.92
C VAL A 453 10.70 -9.63 16.57
N THR A 454 10.46 -9.54 17.88
CA THR A 454 10.73 -8.34 18.69
C THR A 454 12.14 -7.76 18.47
N LEU A 455 12.20 -6.42 18.49
CA LEU A 455 13.45 -5.66 18.46
C LEU A 455 14.17 -5.65 19.82
N ILE A 456 13.47 -6.03 20.89
CA ILE A 456 14.00 -6.01 22.25
C ILE A 456 15.16 -6.99 22.38
N GLY A 457 16.28 -6.51 22.92
CA GLY A 457 17.47 -7.34 23.16
C GLY A 457 18.42 -7.44 21.98
N TYR A 458 18.14 -6.76 20.86
CA TYR A 458 19.12 -6.57 19.78
C TYR A 458 20.29 -5.69 20.24
N ASN A 459 21.50 -6.03 19.79
CA ASN A 459 22.72 -5.26 20.07
C ASN A 459 22.82 -4.07 19.11
N GLY A 460 22.73 -2.85 19.65
CA GLY A 460 22.76 -1.63 18.86
C GLY A 460 21.37 -1.27 18.34
N ASP A 461 21.32 -0.56 17.20
CA ASP A 461 20.07 -0.19 16.57
C ASP A 461 19.65 -1.26 15.53
N PRO A 462 18.58 -2.04 15.80
CA PRO A 462 18.13 -3.12 14.92
C PRO A 462 17.67 -2.63 13.53
N LEU A 463 17.31 -1.35 13.39
CA LEU A 463 16.72 -0.79 12.17
C LEU A 463 17.73 0.03 11.35
N ASN A 464 18.99 0.13 11.78
CA ASN A 464 19.97 0.99 11.12
C ASN A 464 20.44 0.44 9.76
N ALA A 465 20.30 -0.87 9.52
CA ALA A 465 20.63 -1.52 8.24
C ALA A 465 22.07 -1.20 7.77
N ILE A 466 23.07 -1.41 8.66
CA ILE A 466 24.47 -1.03 8.41
C ILE A 466 25.16 -2.10 7.56
N ILE A 467 25.91 -1.68 6.55
CA ILE A 467 26.81 -2.55 5.79
C ILE A 467 28.21 -2.53 6.42
N SER A 468 28.73 -3.71 6.74
CA SER A 468 30.10 -3.87 7.27
C SER A 468 30.65 -5.23 6.86
N ASP A 469 31.92 -5.29 6.45
CA ASP A 469 32.65 -6.53 6.11
C ASP A 469 31.91 -7.47 5.12
N GLY A 470 31.18 -6.91 4.15
CA GLY A 470 30.44 -7.67 3.14
C GLY A 470 29.06 -8.16 3.59
N ASN A 471 28.65 -7.85 4.81
CA ASN A 471 27.36 -8.21 5.38
C ASN A 471 26.49 -6.98 5.63
N LEU A 472 25.18 -7.17 5.59
CA LEU A 472 24.19 -6.19 6.02
C LEU A 472 23.62 -6.61 7.37
N TYR A 473 23.70 -5.72 8.37
CA TYR A 473 23.27 -5.97 9.75
C TYR A 473 21.97 -5.23 10.09
N GLY A 474 21.05 -5.95 10.73
CA GLY A 474 19.77 -5.44 11.20
C GLY A 474 18.77 -6.56 11.46
N ARG A 475 17.73 -6.31 12.24
CA ARG A 475 16.66 -7.28 12.46
C ARG A 475 15.89 -7.51 11.15
N GLY A 476 15.67 -8.76 10.82
CA GLY A 476 15.00 -9.21 9.61
C GLY A 476 15.81 -9.08 8.33
N THR A 477 17.12 -8.78 8.43
CA THR A 477 18.01 -8.80 7.27
C THR A 477 18.10 -10.19 6.66
N ALA A 478 18.31 -11.21 7.49
CA ALA A 478 18.30 -12.60 7.07
C ALA A 478 16.87 -13.17 7.06
N ASP A 479 16.03 -12.80 8.04
CA ASP A 479 14.71 -13.39 8.30
C ASP A 479 13.54 -12.38 8.20
N MET A 480 12.94 -12.16 7.04
CA MET A 480 13.39 -12.62 5.72
C MET A 480 13.39 -11.51 4.66
N LYS A 481 13.57 -10.24 5.10
CA LYS A 481 13.37 -9.05 4.25
C LYS A 481 14.31 -9.00 3.04
N SER A 482 15.50 -9.59 3.10
CA SER A 482 16.39 -9.69 1.93
C SER A 482 15.88 -10.67 0.87
N GLY A 483 15.28 -11.78 1.29
CA GLY A 483 14.58 -12.71 0.40
C GLY A 483 13.34 -12.07 -0.24
N LEU A 484 12.56 -11.33 0.56
CA LEU A 484 11.43 -10.54 0.08
C LEU A 484 11.87 -9.49 -0.96
N ALA A 485 12.96 -8.77 -0.70
CA ALA A 485 13.53 -7.81 -1.65
C ALA A 485 13.96 -8.48 -2.97
N ALA A 486 14.52 -9.69 -2.92
CA ALA A 486 14.84 -10.46 -4.13
C ALA A 486 13.58 -10.82 -4.94
N GLY A 487 12.48 -11.19 -4.28
CA GLY A 487 11.17 -11.40 -4.91
C GLY A 487 10.61 -10.12 -5.54
N MET A 488 10.74 -8.97 -4.87
CA MET A 488 10.37 -7.66 -5.41
C MET A 488 11.15 -7.32 -6.69
N VAL A 489 12.46 -7.53 -6.69
CA VAL A 489 13.29 -7.32 -7.90
C VAL A 489 12.87 -8.25 -9.04
N ALA A 490 12.52 -9.50 -8.74
CA ALA A 490 12.07 -10.46 -9.75
C ALA A 490 10.76 -10.04 -10.43
N ILE A 491 9.76 -9.59 -9.67
CA ILE A 491 8.48 -9.13 -10.23
C ILE A 491 8.64 -7.83 -11.04
N ALA A 492 9.52 -6.91 -10.64
CA ALA A 492 9.80 -5.70 -11.44
C ALA A 492 10.44 -6.03 -12.80
N ASN A 493 11.34 -7.01 -12.84
CA ASN A 493 11.97 -7.45 -14.09
C ASN A 493 11.00 -8.20 -15.01
N ALA A 494 9.98 -8.87 -14.47
CA ALA A 494 8.99 -9.63 -15.25
C ALA A 494 8.27 -8.80 -16.32
N LYS A 495 7.98 -7.51 -16.07
CA LYS A 495 7.32 -6.62 -17.05
C LYS A 495 8.09 -6.46 -18.37
N GLY A 496 9.42 -6.61 -18.34
CA GLY A 496 10.28 -6.50 -19.51
C GLY A 496 10.45 -7.79 -20.31
N MET A 497 9.90 -8.92 -19.85
CA MET A 497 10.26 -10.26 -20.35
C MET A 497 9.27 -10.88 -21.34
N SER A 498 8.15 -10.20 -21.67
CA SER A 498 7.10 -10.74 -22.54
C SER A 498 6.65 -12.17 -22.14
N LEU A 499 6.36 -12.35 -20.85
CA LEU A 499 5.95 -13.62 -20.26
C LEU A 499 4.51 -13.98 -20.62
N ARG A 500 4.19 -15.28 -20.60
CA ARG A 500 2.82 -15.80 -20.77
C ARG A 500 2.14 -16.14 -19.46
N GLY A 501 2.91 -16.52 -18.44
CA GLY A 501 2.44 -16.76 -17.08
C GLY A 501 2.59 -15.52 -16.20
N ASP A 502 1.75 -15.43 -15.17
CA ASP A 502 1.79 -14.34 -14.19
C ASP A 502 2.93 -14.54 -13.19
N VAL A 503 3.56 -13.45 -12.75
CA VAL A 503 4.50 -13.45 -11.64
C VAL A 503 3.86 -12.74 -10.46
N ILE A 504 3.76 -13.43 -9.33
CA ILE A 504 3.04 -12.99 -8.14
C ILE A 504 4.05 -12.78 -7.01
N LEU A 505 3.99 -11.62 -6.35
CA LEU A 505 4.66 -11.36 -5.08
C LEU A 505 3.61 -11.43 -3.99
N ALA A 506 3.79 -12.30 -3.01
CA ALA A 506 2.97 -12.42 -1.81
C ALA A 506 3.80 -11.96 -0.60
N ALA A 507 3.71 -10.67 -0.26
CA ALA A 507 4.33 -10.10 0.93
C ALA A 507 3.36 -10.24 2.10
N VAL A 508 3.58 -11.22 2.97
CA VAL A 508 2.57 -11.66 3.95
C VAL A 508 2.87 -11.19 5.36
N ALA A 509 1.81 -11.03 6.16
CA ALA A 509 1.92 -10.75 7.60
C ALA A 509 1.89 -12.04 8.43
N ASP A 510 2.45 -11.95 9.63
CA ASP A 510 2.26 -12.88 10.74
C ASP A 510 2.95 -14.24 10.63
N GLU A 511 3.95 -14.42 9.77
CA GLU A 511 4.63 -15.73 9.68
C GLU A 511 5.32 -16.11 10.99
N GLU A 512 5.91 -15.13 11.67
CA GLU A 512 6.68 -15.36 12.90
C GLU A 512 5.81 -15.89 14.06
N SER A 513 4.47 -15.80 13.94
CA SER A 513 3.48 -16.26 14.92
C SER A 513 2.61 -17.41 14.39
N GLU A 514 1.50 -17.10 13.72
CA GLU A 514 0.51 -18.10 13.29
C GLU A 514 0.39 -18.22 11.76
N SER A 515 1.06 -17.38 10.97
CA SER A 515 0.97 -17.34 9.50
C SER A 515 -0.40 -16.97 8.93
N LEU A 516 -1.11 -16.08 9.62
CA LEU A 516 -2.43 -15.62 9.19
C LEU A 516 -2.42 -14.99 7.79
N GLY A 517 -1.35 -14.28 7.41
CA GLY A 517 -1.25 -13.60 6.12
C GLY A 517 -1.30 -14.53 4.92
N THR A 518 -0.53 -15.63 4.94
CA THR A 518 -0.57 -16.64 3.86
C THR A 518 -1.91 -17.37 3.81
N GLU A 519 -2.49 -17.73 4.96
CA GLU A 519 -3.83 -18.34 5.01
C GLU A 519 -4.90 -17.41 4.38
N GLN A 520 -4.90 -16.13 4.75
CA GLN A 520 -5.86 -15.14 4.27
C GLN A 520 -5.70 -14.84 2.78
N LEU A 521 -4.47 -14.79 2.29
CA LEU A 521 -4.16 -14.64 0.87
C LEU A 521 -4.69 -15.82 0.05
N LEU A 522 -4.49 -17.06 0.52
CA LEU A 522 -5.02 -18.26 -0.13
C LEU A 522 -6.56 -18.28 -0.10
N GLN A 523 -7.17 -17.90 1.02
CA GLN A 523 -8.64 -17.76 1.15
C GLN A 523 -9.22 -16.70 0.20
N ALA A 524 -8.47 -15.63 -0.06
CA ALA A 524 -8.83 -14.60 -1.04
C ALA A 524 -8.70 -15.10 -2.51
N GLY A 525 -8.18 -16.31 -2.73
CA GLY A 525 -8.12 -16.97 -4.04
C GLY A 525 -6.83 -16.74 -4.82
N TRP A 526 -5.78 -16.22 -4.17
CA TRP A 526 -4.48 -16.03 -4.81
C TRP A 526 -3.72 -17.36 -4.89
N LEU A 527 -3.68 -17.95 -6.09
CA LEU A 527 -3.01 -19.22 -6.37
C LEU A 527 -1.97 -19.05 -7.49
N ALA A 528 -1.02 -19.98 -7.56
CA ALA A 528 -0.01 -20.05 -8.63
C ALA A 528 0.29 -21.51 -9.03
N ASP A 529 0.91 -21.72 -10.18
CA ASP A 529 1.35 -23.06 -10.61
C ASP A 529 2.58 -23.57 -9.83
N ALA A 530 3.38 -22.67 -9.27
CA ALA A 530 4.45 -22.97 -8.33
C ALA A 530 4.78 -21.78 -7.43
N ALA A 531 5.51 -22.03 -6.33
CA ALA A 531 5.97 -21.00 -5.40
C ALA A 531 7.42 -21.17 -4.93
N ILE A 532 8.06 -20.06 -4.58
CA ILE A 532 9.34 -20.01 -3.85
C ILE A 532 9.12 -19.17 -2.59
N ILE A 533 9.51 -19.72 -1.44
CA ILE A 533 9.62 -18.96 -0.19
C ILE A 533 11.08 -18.62 0.06
N ALA A 534 11.37 -17.34 0.28
CA ALA A 534 12.74 -16.83 0.26
C ALA A 534 13.46 -16.81 1.63
N GLU A 535 13.18 -17.78 2.51
CA GLU A 535 13.82 -17.87 3.84
C GLU A 535 15.36 -18.05 3.76
N PRO A 536 16.13 -17.67 4.79
CA PRO A 536 17.58 -17.81 4.80
C PRO A 536 18.03 -19.28 4.93
N THR A 537 18.19 -19.94 3.79
CA THR A 537 18.52 -21.38 3.70
C THR A 537 20.00 -21.66 3.42
N GLU A 538 20.88 -20.66 3.58
CA GLU A 538 22.31 -20.76 3.23
C GLU A 538 22.51 -21.15 1.75
N MET A 539 21.64 -20.65 0.86
CA MET A 539 21.58 -20.98 -0.57
C MET A 539 21.26 -22.46 -0.88
N ALA A 540 20.81 -23.25 0.10
CA ALA A 540 20.29 -24.60 -0.14
C ALA A 540 18.83 -24.56 -0.58
N LEU A 541 18.41 -25.52 -1.40
CA LEU A 541 17.01 -25.71 -1.77
C LEU A 541 16.37 -26.66 -0.76
N ILE A 542 15.36 -26.17 -0.05
CA ILE A 542 14.63 -26.97 0.93
C ILE A 542 13.38 -27.51 0.26
N ASN A 543 13.34 -28.83 0.08
CA ASN A 543 12.23 -29.52 -0.58
C ASN A 543 11.28 -30.19 0.40
N LYS A 544 11.59 -30.15 1.70
CA LYS A 544 10.76 -30.72 2.76
C LYS A 544 11.07 -30.08 4.10
N HIS A 545 10.07 -29.96 4.95
CA HIS A 545 10.27 -29.55 6.34
C HIS A 545 9.24 -30.20 7.25
N LYS A 546 9.50 -30.15 8.56
CA LYS A 546 8.60 -30.71 9.56
C LYS A 546 7.37 -29.85 9.75
N GLY A 547 6.27 -30.51 10.11
CA GLY A 547 5.10 -29.89 10.72
C GLY A 547 5.21 -29.91 12.23
N PHE A 548 4.17 -29.41 12.89
CA PHE A 548 4.02 -29.57 14.32
C PHE A 548 2.56 -29.66 14.74
N ALA A 549 2.31 -30.31 15.88
CA ALA A 549 1.01 -30.37 16.50
C ALA A 549 1.19 -30.21 18.02
N LEU A 550 0.44 -29.27 18.59
CA LEU A 550 0.42 -28.93 20.00
C LEU A 550 -0.81 -29.57 20.64
N PHE A 551 -0.58 -30.35 21.69
CA PHE A 551 -1.64 -31.02 22.43
C PHE A 551 -1.60 -30.63 23.90
N GLN A 552 -2.76 -30.71 24.54
CA GLN A 552 -2.91 -30.62 25.97
C GLN A 552 -3.58 -31.88 26.51
N VAL A 553 -2.97 -32.48 27.53
CA VAL A 553 -3.53 -33.60 28.28
C VAL A 553 -3.83 -33.14 29.69
N ASP A 554 -5.11 -33.16 30.07
CA ASP A 554 -5.54 -32.92 31.45
C ASP A 554 -5.75 -34.27 32.13
N ILE A 555 -4.97 -34.56 33.18
CA ILE A 555 -5.09 -35.78 33.97
C ILE A 555 -5.87 -35.46 35.24
N HIS A 556 -6.96 -36.18 35.44
CA HIS A 556 -7.92 -35.88 36.50
C HIS A 556 -7.65 -36.69 37.77
N GLY A 557 -7.72 -35.99 38.88
CA GLY A 557 -7.66 -36.50 40.24
C GLY A 557 -8.94 -36.21 41.02
N LEU A 558 -8.82 -36.22 42.34
CA LEU A 558 -9.88 -35.86 43.27
C LEU A 558 -9.26 -35.14 44.45
N ALA A 559 -9.63 -33.88 44.64
CA ALA A 559 -9.11 -33.07 45.74
C ALA A 559 -9.56 -33.62 47.09
N ALA A 560 -8.60 -33.69 48.02
CA ALA A 560 -8.83 -34.05 49.40
C ALA A 560 -7.72 -33.44 50.27
N HIS A 561 -7.97 -33.27 51.57
CA HIS A 561 -6.94 -32.88 52.52
C HIS A 561 -5.77 -33.89 52.46
N GLY A 562 -4.52 -33.44 52.55
CA GLY A 562 -3.31 -34.25 52.34
C GLY A 562 -3.18 -35.46 53.28
N SER A 563 -3.82 -35.41 54.44
CA SER A 563 -3.90 -36.56 55.37
C SER A 563 -4.96 -37.62 55.01
N ARG A 564 -5.83 -37.35 54.03
CA ARG A 564 -6.97 -38.19 53.64
C ARG A 564 -6.71 -38.89 52.30
N ALA A 565 -5.68 -39.73 52.28
CA ALA A 565 -5.33 -40.56 51.13
C ALA A 565 -6.45 -41.52 50.70
N ASP A 566 -7.40 -41.82 51.60
CA ASP A 566 -8.57 -42.64 51.34
C ASP A 566 -9.64 -41.94 50.49
N LEU A 567 -9.61 -40.60 50.42
CA LEU A 567 -10.59 -39.79 49.70
C LEU A 567 -10.03 -39.12 48.44
N GLY A 568 -8.71 -38.96 48.33
CA GLY A 568 -8.05 -38.25 47.24
C GLY A 568 -7.59 -39.15 46.10
N VAL A 569 -7.48 -38.57 44.90
CA VAL A 569 -6.74 -39.15 43.78
C VAL A 569 -5.73 -38.11 43.31
N ASP A 570 -4.45 -38.46 43.37
CA ASP A 570 -3.36 -37.53 43.05
C ASP A 570 -3.14 -37.41 41.54
N ALA A 571 -3.65 -36.34 40.93
CA ALA A 571 -3.45 -36.06 39.50
C ALA A 571 -1.97 -35.93 39.09
N ILE A 572 -1.10 -35.38 39.95
CA ILE A 572 0.33 -35.21 39.64
C ILE A 572 1.03 -36.57 39.60
N CYS A 573 0.78 -37.43 40.59
CA CYS A 573 1.31 -38.78 40.58
C CYS A 573 0.79 -39.59 39.38
N LYS A 574 -0.47 -39.40 38.97
CA LYS A 574 -1.02 -40.02 37.76
C LYS A 574 -0.31 -39.51 36.50
N ALA A 575 -0.03 -38.22 36.42
CA ALA A 575 0.74 -37.63 35.33
C ALA A 575 2.13 -38.23 35.13
N GLY A 576 2.78 -38.67 36.22
CA GLY A 576 4.06 -39.40 36.14
C GLY A 576 4.00 -40.67 35.28
N TYR A 577 2.90 -41.43 35.31
CA TYR A 577 2.75 -42.62 34.46
C TYR A 577 2.70 -42.27 32.98
N PHE A 578 1.99 -41.19 32.64
CA PHE A 578 1.91 -40.72 31.26
C PHE A 578 3.24 -40.21 30.74
N LEU A 579 3.99 -39.43 31.54
CA LEU A 579 5.32 -38.93 31.13
C LEU A 579 6.31 -40.06 30.84
N VAL A 580 6.27 -41.15 31.60
CA VAL A 580 7.13 -42.33 31.35
C VAL A 580 6.78 -43.03 30.03
N GLU A 581 5.48 -43.20 29.72
CA GLU A 581 5.09 -43.79 28.44
C GLU A 581 5.34 -42.82 27.27
N LEU A 582 5.21 -41.52 27.47
CA LEU A 582 5.52 -40.48 26.48
C LEU A 582 7.01 -40.48 26.11
N ASP A 583 7.90 -40.59 27.10
CA ASP A 583 9.35 -40.67 26.88
C ASP A 583 9.73 -41.95 26.11
N ARG A 584 9.11 -43.09 26.45
CA ARG A 584 9.29 -44.33 25.69
C ARG A 584 8.81 -44.19 24.24
N HIS A 585 7.66 -43.56 24.01
CA HIS A 585 7.17 -43.27 22.67
C HIS A 585 8.13 -42.37 21.89
N ALA A 586 8.74 -41.38 22.55
CA ALA A 586 9.75 -40.53 21.94
C ALA A 586 11.00 -41.32 21.51
N GLU A 587 11.46 -42.29 22.31
CA GLU A 587 12.53 -43.22 21.94
C GLU A 587 12.15 -44.12 20.74
N GLU A 588 10.96 -44.69 20.77
CA GLU A 588 10.44 -45.53 19.68
C GLU A 588 10.33 -44.74 18.37
N LEU A 589 9.85 -43.49 18.42
CA LEU A 589 9.82 -42.56 17.29
C LEU A 589 11.21 -42.31 16.72
N ARG A 590 12.22 -42.04 17.57
CA ARG A 590 13.60 -41.84 17.10
C ARG A 590 14.14 -43.09 16.41
N ASN A 591 13.99 -44.26 17.03
CA ASN A 591 14.52 -45.52 16.53
C ASN A 591 13.88 -45.96 15.20
N ARG A 592 12.59 -45.64 14.97
CA ARG A 592 11.90 -45.94 13.69
C ARG A 592 12.51 -45.23 12.48
N PHE A 593 13.19 -44.11 12.68
CA PHE A 593 13.67 -43.22 11.61
C PHE A 593 15.20 -43.15 11.52
N ASP A 594 15.93 -43.91 12.34
CA ASP A 594 17.40 -43.84 12.51
C ASP A 594 18.21 -44.52 11.36
N GLY A 595 17.62 -44.62 10.16
CA GLY A 595 18.15 -45.38 9.01
C GLY A 595 18.40 -44.60 7.71
N GLY A 596 18.32 -43.26 7.69
CA GLY A 596 18.43 -42.43 6.46
C GLY A 596 19.08 -41.06 6.65
N GLU A 597 19.32 -40.35 5.52
CA GLU A 597 20.02 -39.04 5.44
C GLU A 597 19.66 -38.08 6.60
N PRO A 598 20.64 -37.41 7.25
CA PRO A 598 20.43 -36.53 8.42
C PRO A 598 19.32 -35.47 8.25
N GLU A 599 19.06 -35.10 7.00
CA GLU A 599 18.10 -34.10 6.53
C GLU A 599 16.64 -34.63 6.51
N SER A 600 16.39 -35.89 6.89
CA SER A 600 15.05 -36.46 7.09
C SER A 600 14.57 -36.39 8.55
N ALA A 601 15.23 -35.57 9.37
CA ALA A 601 15.19 -35.56 10.83
C ALA A 601 13.94 -36.24 11.41
N ALA A 602 14.16 -37.33 12.14
CA ALA A 602 13.11 -38.13 12.75
C ALA A 602 12.03 -37.23 13.39
N PRO A 603 10.75 -37.59 13.25
CA PRO A 603 9.71 -36.90 13.97
C PRO A 603 9.96 -37.04 15.49
N ASN A 604 9.67 -36.01 16.28
CA ASN A 604 9.93 -36.00 17.72
C ASN A 604 8.71 -35.55 18.54
N ILE A 605 8.67 -35.95 19.81
CA ILE A 605 7.62 -35.61 20.76
C ILE A 605 8.24 -35.31 22.11
N HIS A 606 7.73 -34.32 22.82
CA HIS A 606 8.12 -34.05 24.20
C HIS A 606 7.02 -33.30 24.97
N ALA A 607 7.05 -33.37 26.30
CA ALA A 607 6.25 -32.51 27.17
C ALA A 607 7.00 -31.19 27.42
N GLY A 608 6.45 -30.08 26.93
CA GLY A 608 7.07 -28.75 27.05
C GLY A 608 6.69 -28.05 28.36
N VAL A 609 5.48 -28.28 28.88
CA VAL A 609 4.98 -27.65 30.12
C VAL A 609 4.17 -28.67 30.92
N ILE A 610 4.33 -28.65 32.25
CA ILE A 610 3.48 -29.39 33.20
C ILE A 610 3.02 -28.45 34.32
N ARG A 611 1.72 -28.50 34.65
CA ARG A 611 1.11 -27.70 35.73
C ARG A 611 0.13 -28.56 36.51
N GLY A 612 0.30 -28.69 37.82
CA GLY A 612 -0.64 -29.42 38.66
C GLY A 612 -0.49 -29.05 40.13
N GLY A 613 -1.60 -29.12 40.87
CA GLY A 613 -1.68 -28.75 42.28
C GLY A 613 -1.82 -27.25 42.53
N GLU A 614 -2.46 -26.92 43.65
CA GLU A 614 -2.71 -25.55 44.10
C GLU A 614 -1.96 -25.22 45.40
N GLU A 615 -1.78 -26.22 46.26
CA GLU A 615 -1.11 -26.10 47.56
C GLU A 615 -0.54 -27.45 48.02
N ILE A 616 0.39 -27.43 48.96
CA ILE A 616 1.07 -28.64 49.44
C ILE A 616 0.18 -29.53 50.32
N ALA A 617 -0.85 -28.96 50.94
CA ALA A 617 -1.67 -29.64 51.95
C ALA A 617 -2.90 -30.35 51.37
N SER A 618 -3.01 -30.44 50.03
CA SER A 618 -4.16 -31.01 49.33
C SER A 618 -3.73 -31.93 48.18
N TYR A 619 -4.50 -32.98 47.93
CA TYR A 619 -4.36 -33.81 46.74
C TYR A 619 -4.77 -33.00 45.49
N PRO A 620 -3.97 -32.98 44.42
CA PRO A 620 -4.27 -32.20 43.23
C PRO A 620 -5.42 -32.82 42.43
N ALA A 621 -6.47 -32.03 42.15
CA ALA A 621 -7.61 -32.46 41.34
C ALA A 621 -7.31 -32.52 39.83
N CYS A 622 -6.30 -31.80 39.35
CA CYS A 622 -5.92 -31.77 37.94
C CYS A 622 -4.40 -31.60 37.78
N CYS A 623 -3.85 -32.21 36.75
CA CYS A 623 -2.50 -31.97 36.26
C CYS A 623 -2.53 -31.89 34.73
N THR A 624 -2.19 -30.73 34.19
CA THR A 624 -2.17 -30.43 32.76
C THR A 624 -0.76 -30.57 32.19
N ILE A 625 -0.61 -31.29 31.09
CA ILE A 625 0.64 -31.43 30.34
C ILE A 625 0.44 -30.90 28.92
N SER A 626 1.28 -29.95 28.51
CA SER A 626 1.36 -29.45 27.13
C SER A 626 2.46 -30.20 26.39
N ILE A 627 2.12 -30.73 25.21
CA ILE A 627 2.96 -31.60 24.39
C ILE A 627 3.18 -30.91 23.05
N GLU A 628 4.43 -30.89 22.59
CA GLU A 628 4.76 -30.56 21.22
C GLU A 628 5.18 -31.82 20.48
N ARG A 629 4.59 -32.03 19.30
CA ARG A 629 4.94 -33.09 18.37
C ARG A 629 5.39 -32.49 17.05
N ARG A 630 6.60 -32.81 16.57
CA ARG A 630 7.07 -32.46 15.23
C ARG A 630 6.77 -33.53 14.18
N THR A 631 5.80 -33.30 13.30
CA THR A 631 5.34 -34.26 12.28
C THR A 631 6.22 -34.25 11.03
N VAL A 632 6.25 -35.36 10.30
CA VAL A 632 6.91 -35.49 8.98
C VAL A 632 5.91 -35.86 7.90
N ALA A 633 6.29 -35.71 6.62
CA ALA A 633 5.42 -36.03 5.49
C ALA A 633 4.76 -37.42 5.63
N GLY A 634 3.44 -37.45 5.52
CA GLY A 634 2.61 -38.64 5.75
C GLY A 634 1.98 -38.72 7.15
N GLU A 635 2.44 -37.94 8.12
CA GLU A 635 1.80 -37.78 9.43
C GLU A 635 0.83 -36.59 9.43
N THR A 636 -0.29 -36.74 10.13
CA THR A 636 -1.29 -35.69 10.38
C THR A 636 -1.46 -35.46 11.88
N ALA A 637 -1.99 -34.28 12.28
CA ALA A 637 -2.35 -34.04 13.68
C ALA A 637 -3.30 -35.12 14.21
N GLU A 638 -4.23 -35.61 13.39
CA GLU A 638 -5.13 -36.70 13.76
C GLU A 638 -4.39 -38.03 13.98
N SER A 639 -3.41 -38.37 13.15
CA SER A 639 -2.60 -39.57 13.37
C SER A 639 -1.84 -39.52 14.70
N VAL A 640 -1.28 -38.36 15.05
CA VAL A 640 -0.61 -38.14 16.33
C VAL A 640 -1.59 -38.22 17.50
N ARG A 641 -2.79 -37.66 17.33
CA ARG A 641 -3.86 -37.73 18.34
C ARG A 641 -4.20 -39.19 18.65
N LEU A 642 -4.29 -40.05 17.64
CA LEU A 642 -4.54 -41.48 17.81
C LEU A 642 -3.37 -42.20 18.51
N GLU A 643 -2.12 -41.84 18.24
CA GLU A 643 -0.95 -42.36 18.98
C GLU A 643 -1.03 -42.02 20.47
N LEU A 644 -1.30 -40.75 20.79
CA LEU A 644 -1.44 -40.26 22.16
C LEU A 644 -2.62 -40.93 22.88
N LEU A 645 -3.77 -41.07 22.21
CA LEU A 645 -4.92 -41.78 22.76
C LEU A 645 -4.59 -43.24 23.06
N SER A 646 -3.87 -43.93 22.19
CA SER A 646 -3.47 -45.32 22.44
C SER A 646 -2.65 -45.46 23.72
N ILE A 647 -1.76 -44.50 24.03
CA ILE A 647 -0.98 -44.47 25.28
C ILE A 647 -1.90 -44.21 26.47
N LEU A 648 -2.76 -43.19 26.37
CA LEU A 648 -3.65 -42.76 27.44
C LEU A 648 -4.72 -43.80 27.78
N ASP A 649 -5.32 -44.45 26.79
CA ASP A 649 -6.31 -45.52 26.95
C ASP A 649 -5.69 -46.75 27.63
N LYS A 650 -4.46 -47.11 27.27
CA LYS A 650 -3.70 -48.17 27.94
C LYS A 650 -3.47 -47.83 29.41
N LEU A 651 -3.13 -46.58 29.73
CA LEU A 651 -2.96 -46.12 31.11
C LEU A 651 -4.29 -46.10 31.87
N ALA A 652 -5.39 -45.65 31.26
CA ALA A 652 -6.72 -45.69 31.85
C ALA A 652 -7.16 -47.13 32.19
N ALA A 653 -6.76 -48.12 31.39
CA ALA A 653 -7.05 -49.53 31.64
C ALA A 653 -6.16 -50.18 32.70
N THR A 654 -4.91 -49.71 32.88
CA THR A 654 -3.90 -50.38 33.71
C THR A 654 -3.57 -49.67 35.03
N VAL A 655 -3.81 -48.36 35.11
CA VAL A 655 -3.53 -47.55 36.30
C VAL A 655 -4.87 -47.20 36.98
N PRO A 656 -5.14 -47.73 38.19
CA PRO A 656 -6.41 -47.48 38.88
C PRO A 656 -6.69 -45.98 39.06
N GLY A 657 -7.91 -45.55 38.71
CA GLY A 657 -8.34 -44.16 38.85
C GLY A 657 -7.71 -43.17 37.87
N PHE A 658 -7.00 -43.63 36.83
CA PHE A 658 -6.47 -42.76 35.78
C PHE A 658 -7.61 -42.32 34.85
N LYS A 659 -7.83 -41.02 34.77
CA LYS A 659 -8.82 -40.36 33.89
C LYS A 659 -8.14 -39.19 33.20
N PHE A 660 -8.50 -38.93 31.95
CA PHE A 660 -7.86 -37.89 31.17
C PHE A 660 -8.83 -37.21 30.19
N ASP A 661 -8.48 -36.00 29.76
CA ASP A 661 -8.95 -35.36 28.53
C ASP A 661 -7.75 -35.04 27.63
N LEU A 662 -7.87 -35.25 26.33
CA LEU A 662 -6.87 -34.88 25.33
C LEU A 662 -7.47 -33.86 24.35
N ARG A 663 -6.75 -32.75 24.11
CA ARG A 663 -7.17 -31.69 23.18
C ARG A 663 -6.02 -31.34 22.25
N LEU A 664 -6.30 -31.19 20.95
CA LEU A 664 -5.41 -30.52 20.01
C LEU A 664 -5.62 -29.02 20.18
N THR A 665 -4.55 -28.26 20.44
CA THR A 665 -4.64 -26.81 20.62
C THR A 665 -4.29 -26.06 19.34
N PHE A 666 -3.27 -26.52 18.61
CA PHE A 666 -2.84 -25.90 17.36
C PHE A 666 -2.00 -26.87 16.53
N SER A 667 -2.00 -26.75 15.20
CA SER A 667 -1.15 -27.57 14.35
C SER A 667 -0.86 -26.94 12.99
N ARG A 668 0.30 -27.28 12.45
CA ARG A 668 0.70 -26.99 11.08
C ARG A 668 1.26 -28.24 10.41
N ALA A 669 0.88 -28.48 9.16
CA ALA A 669 1.28 -29.66 8.42
C ALA A 669 2.77 -29.64 8.02
N PRO A 670 3.39 -30.82 7.82
CA PRO A 670 4.69 -30.93 7.17
C PRO A 670 4.57 -30.67 5.67
N TYR A 671 5.70 -30.35 5.02
CA TYR A 671 5.76 -30.18 3.57
C TYR A 671 6.74 -31.16 2.92
N PHE A 672 6.45 -31.56 1.68
CA PHE A 672 7.34 -32.37 0.85
C PHE A 672 7.05 -32.21 -0.65
N ILE A 673 8.11 -32.00 -1.44
CA ILE A 673 8.11 -32.14 -2.90
C ILE A 673 9.28 -33.05 -3.34
N PRO A 674 9.08 -33.98 -4.30
CA PRO A 674 10.17 -34.84 -4.79
C PRO A 674 11.34 -34.04 -5.37
N ARG A 675 12.57 -34.54 -5.21
CA ARG A 675 13.76 -33.88 -5.78
C ARG A 675 13.70 -33.87 -7.31
N GLU A 676 13.05 -34.85 -7.91
CA GLU A 676 12.92 -35.07 -9.35
C GLU A 676 11.81 -34.23 -10.00
N ASP A 677 11.05 -33.47 -9.22
CA ASP A 677 9.99 -32.61 -9.74
C ASP A 677 10.54 -31.59 -10.75
N GLU A 678 9.78 -31.32 -11.82
CA GLU A 678 10.20 -30.43 -12.92
C GLU A 678 10.56 -29.03 -12.39
N PHE A 679 9.77 -28.51 -11.46
CA PHE A 679 10.01 -27.19 -10.89
C PHE A 679 11.29 -27.18 -10.04
N VAL A 680 11.49 -28.22 -9.23
CA VAL A 680 12.70 -28.36 -8.39
C VAL A 680 13.96 -28.40 -9.24
N GLN A 681 13.95 -29.19 -10.32
CA GLN A 681 15.08 -29.28 -11.25
C GLN A 681 15.34 -27.97 -12.00
N LEU A 682 14.28 -27.24 -12.37
CA LEU A 682 14.39 -25.93 -12.99
C LEU A 682 15.05 -24.92 -12.04
N VAL A 683 14.57 -24.83 -10.79
CA VAL A 683 15.16 -23.95 -9.78
C VAL A 683 16.61 -24.33 -9.50
N ALA A 684 16.91 -25.62 -9.31
CA ALA A 684 18.27 -26.11 -9.09
C ALA A 684 19.25 -25.72 -10.21
N LYS A 685 18.81 -25.82 -11.45
CA LYS A 685 19.60 -25.38 -12.61
C LYS A 685 19.91 -23.89 -12.56
N HIS A 686 18.91 -23.04 -12.28
CA HIS A 686 19.09 -21.59 -12.25
C HIS A 686 19.86 -21.10 -11.02
N ALA A 687 19.69 -21.77 -9.88
CA ALA A 687 20.53 -21.60 -8.70
C ALA A 687 22.00 -21.88 -9.03
N ALA A 688 22.29 -23.02 -9.66
CA ALA A 688 23.66 -23.39 -10.02
C ALA A 688 24.33 -22.42 -10.98
N LEU A 689 23.57 -21.83 -11.90
CA LEU A 689 24.08 -20.80 -12.81
C LEU A 689 24.42 -19.50 -12.08
N ALA A 690 23.60 -19.09 -11.11
CA ALA A 690 23.80 -17.85 -10.36
C ALA A 690 24.95 -17.96 -9.34
N THR A 691 25.05 -19.08 -8.63
CA THR A 691 26.09 -19.30 -7.60
C THR A 691 27.38 -19.87 -8.17
N LYS A 692 27.34 -20.42 -9.39
CA LYS A 692 28.41 -21.22 -10.01
C LYS A 692 28.72 -22.51 -9.25
N GLU A 693 27.79 -22.98 -8.41
CA GLU A 693 27.91 -24.19 -7.60
C GLU A 693 26.58 -24.95 -7.60
N ASN A 694 26.61 -26.28 -7.61
CA ASN A 694 25.37 -27.05 -7.51
C ASN A 694 24.73 -26.83 -6.13
N PRO A 695 23.46 -26.40 -6.04
CA PRO A 695 22.81 -26.20 -4.77
C PRO A 695 22.61 -27.55 -4.06
N ARG A 696 22.72 -27.54 -2.73
CA ARG A 696 22.31 -28.71 -1.94
C ARG A 696 20.79 -28.74 -1.88
N ILE A 697 20.19 -29.91 -2.09
CA ILE A 697 18.75 -30.12 -1.90
C ILE A 697 18.55 -30.93 -0.64
N LYS A 698 18.05 -30.28 0.41
CA LYS A 698 17.94 -30.85 1.76
C LYS A 698 16.56 -30.64 2.37
N GLY A 699 16.32 -31.29 3.50
CA GLY A 699 15.17 -31.03 4.36
C GLY A 699 15.56 -30.25 5.61
N GLU A 700 14.58 -29.58 6.21
CA GLU A 700 14.77 -28.77 7.43
C GLU A 700 13.85 -29.20 8.58
N THR A 701 14.23 -28.81 9.80
CA THR A 701 13.51 -29.20 11.03
C THR A 701 12.50 -28.17 11.51
N TYR A 702 12.62 -26.93 11.06
CA TYR A 702 11.67 -25.86 11.36
C TYR A 702 10.42 -25.96 10.46
N TRP A 703 9.46 -25.08 10.68
CA TRP A 703 8.24 -24.98 9.89
C TRP A 703 8.24 -23.63 9.15
N THR A 704 7.58 -23.57 7.99
CA THR A 704 7.37 -22.33 7.19
C THR A 704 6.04 -22.42 6.45
N ASP A 705 5.61 -21.30 5.89
CA ASP A 705 4.41 -21.16 5.05
C ASP A 705 4.32 -22.08 3.82
N MET A 706 5.41 -22.75 3.42
CA MET A 706 5.40 -23.67 2.28
C MET A 706 4.38 -24.80 2.47
N ALA A 707 4.14 -25.22 3.71
CA ALA A 707 3.10 -26.20 4.01
C ALA A 707 1.70 -25.71 3.63
N LEU A 708 1.37 -24.44 3.91
CA LEU A 708 0.06 -23.85 3.57
C LEU A 708 -0.13 -23.78 2.05
N LEU A 709 0.91 -23.35 1.32
CA LEU A 709 0.91 -23.34 -0.14
C LEU A 709 0.74 -24.76 -0.71
N GLY A 710 1.43 -25.74 -0.14
CA GLY A 710 1.31 -27.15 -0.50
C GLY A 710 -0.08 -27.73 -0.29
N GLU A 711 -0.72 -27.42 0.84
CA GLU A 711 -2.12 -27.82 1.14
C GLU A 711 -3.12 -27.20 0.15
N ALA A 712 -2.83 -25.98 -0.34
CA ALA A 712 -3.60 -25.34 -1.41
C ALA A 712 -3.30 -25.90 -2.81
N GLY A 713 -2.40 -26.89 -2.93
CA GLY A 713 -2.03 -27.55 -4.18
C GLY A 713 -0.94 -26.83 -4.98
N ILE A 714 -0.20 -25.90 -4.36
CA ILE A 714 0.89 -25.15 -5.00
C ILE A 714 2.24 -25.84 -4.67
N PRO A 715 2.89 -26.49 -5.64
CA PRO A 715 4.23 -27.05 -5.44
C PRO A 715 5.28 -25.93 -5.31
N GLY A 716 6.35 -26.15 -4.56
CA GLY A 716 7.32 -25.09 -4.28
C GLY A 716 8.56 -25.52 -3.52
N LEU A 717 9.46 -24.57 -3.31
CA LEU A 717 10.72 -24.74 -2.58
C LEU A 717 10.95 -23.57 -1.64
N ILE A 718 11.65 -23.83 -0.54
CA ILE A 718 12.20 -22.76 0.29
C ILE A 718 13.65 -22.53 -0.14
N TRP A 719 14.00 -21.30 -0.48
CA TRP A 719 15.32 -20.96 -0.95
C TRP A 719 15.63 -19.47 -0.78
N GLY A 720 16.67 -19.17 -0.01
CA GLY A 720 17.11 -17.79 0.19
C GLY A 720 18.59 -17.66 0.56
N PRO A 721 18.97 -16.48 1.05
CA PRO A 721 20.37 -16.06 1.13
C PRO A 721 21.14 -16.74 2.27
N LYS A 722 22.44 -16.44 2.35
CA LYS A 722 23.28 -16.79 3.50
C LYS A 722 23.16 -15.72 4.57
N GLY A 723 22.95 -16.13 5.80
CA GLY A 723 22.75 -15.23 6.93
C GLY A 723 22.76 -15.97 8.25
N HIS A 724 23.09 -15.24 9.32
CA HIS A 724 23.19 -15.82 10.65
C HIS A 724 22.54 -14.92 11.69
N GLY A 725 22.21 -15.53 12.83
CA GLY A 725 21.65 -14.82 13.97
C GLY A 725 20.15 -14.57 13.88
N LEU A 726 19.41 -15.48 13.22
CA LEU A 726 17.94 -15.51 13.25
C LEU A 726 17.49 -15.45 14.72
N HIS A 727 16.64 -14.47 15.03
CA HIS A 727 16.13 -14.17 16.38
C HIS A 727 17.20 -13.88 17.46
N ALA A 728 18.48 -13.76 17.07
CA ALA A 728 19.59 -13.52 17.99
C ALA A 728 19.78 -12.03 18.28
N LYS A 729 20.72 -11.72 19.19
CA LYS A 729 21.11 -10.34 19.53
C LYS A 729 21.76 -9.59 18.37
N THR A 730 22.26 -10.30 17.37
CA THR A 730 22.85 -9.72 16.17
C THR A 730 22.48 -10.62 15.02
N GLU A 731 21.90 -10.03 13.99
CA GLU A 731 21.43 -10.70 12.78
C GLU A 731 22.04 -10.00 11.57
N TRP A 732 22.45 -10.78 10.58
CA TRP A 732 23.03 -10.27 9.35
C TRP A 732 22.84 -11.22 8.16
N VAL A 733 22.90 -10.65 6.96
CA VAL A 733 22.85 -11.36 5.67
C VAL A 733 24.07 -11.02 4.80
N GLU A 734 24.62 -12.00 4.08
CA GLU A 734 25.74 -11.80 3.15
C GLU A 734 25.25 -11.12 1.86
N ILE A 735 25.79 -9.94 1.55
CA ILE A 735 25.34 -9.09 0.41
C ILE A 735 25.44 -9.82 -0.93
N GLU A 736 26.52 -10.56 -1.14
CA GLU A 736 26.73 -11.26 -2.41
C GLU A 736 25.70 -12.38 -2.62
N SER A 737 25.32 -13.08 -1.54
CA SER A 737 24.29 -14.12 -1.63
C SER A 737 22.91 -13.54 -2.00
N VAL A 738 22.57 -12.35 -1.49
CA VAL A 738 21.32 -11.65 -1.83
C VAL A 738 21.29 -11.25 -3.31
N ARG A 739 22.41 -10.75 -3.85
CA ARG A 739 22.54 -10.42 -5.28
C ARG A 739 22.40 -11.65 -6.17
N GLN A 740 23.03 -12.76 -5.79
CA GLN A 740 22.94 -14.03 -6.50
C GLN A 740 21.50 -14.56 -6.49
N LEU A 741 20.84 -14.51 -5.34
CA LEU A 741 19.45 -14.93 -5.20
C LEU A 741 18.52 -14.13 -6.11
N ALA A 742 18.60 -12.79 -6.08
CA ALA A 742 17.79 -11.92 -6.93
C ALA A 742 18.01 -12.19 -8.43
N ALA A 743 19.27 -12.33 -8.86
CA ALA A 743 19.59 -12.68 -10.24
C ALA A 743 19.02 -14.05 -10.64
N ALA A 744 19.03 -15.02 -9.73
CA ALA A 744 18.49 -16.34 -9.99
C ALA A 744 16.96 -16.35 -10.05
N PHE A 745 16.27 -15.61 -9.17
CA PHE A 745 14.81 -15.46 -9.21
C PHE A 745 14.34 -14.87 -10.54
N VAL A 746 15.00 -13.81 -11.01
CA VAL A 746 14.77 -13.22 -12.34
C VAL A 746 14.94 -14.27 -13.46
N ALA A 747 15.96 -15.13 -13.37
CA ALA A 747 16.20 -16.17 -14.37
C ALA A 747 15.18 -17.33 -14.30
N VAL A 748 14.74 -17.71 -13.10
CA VAL A 748 13.66 -18.70 -12.89
C VAL A 748 12.35 -18.20 -13.48
N VAL A 749 11.98 -16.94 -13.22
CA VAL A 749 10.81 -16.28 -13.82
C VAL A 749 10.85 -16.37 -15.35
N ALA A 750 11.98 -15.97 -15.96
CA ALA A 750 12.13 -15.97 -17.41
C ALA A 750 12.03 -17.37 -18.04
N ALA A 751 12.34 -18.43 -17.29
CA ALA A 751 12.28 -19.80 -17.75
C ALA A 751 10.92 -20.46 -17.50
N PHE A 752 10.32 -20.25 -16.34
CA PHE A 752 9.10 -20.91 -15.90
C PHE A 752 7.83 -20.26 -16.45
N CYS A 753 7.80 -18.93 -16.51
CA CYS A 753 6.60 -18.15 -16.90
C CYS A 753 6.51 -17.87 -18.41
N LYS A 754 7.32 -18.53 -19.23
CA LYS A 754 7.46 -18.23 -20.67
C LYS A 754 6.26 -18.66 -21.52
#